data_AF-A0A4V3G6E7-F1
#
_entry.id   AF-A0A4V3G6E7-F1
#
_cell.length_a   1.000
_cell.length_b   1.000
_cell.length_c   1.000
_cell.angle_alpha   90.00
_cell.angle_beta   90.00
_cell.angle_gamma   90.00
#
_symmetry.space_group_name_H-M   'P 1'
#
loop_
_entity.id
_entity.type
_entity.pdbx_description
1 polymer ?
#
loop_
_entity_poly.entity_id
_entity_poly.type
_entity_poly.pdbx_seq_one_letter_code
_entity_poly.pdbx_strand_id
1 'polypeptide(L)'
;MTDTKLRWGIIGTGNIASRFASQVPTSKTNEVVAVGSRSLESANTFADKWDIANRHASYDDLLADESVDAVYIATPHPMHVEWAIKTAEAGKHVLCEKPLAINRAWSEAMIEAAVRNDVFLMEAYMYRCLPQTKLVAQLVRDGELGTVHQIQATFAFAAGFRPESRIFADELAGGGILDVGGYPVSYARLIAGIAAGQPFADPAAVSAVGHVGETGVDEWTVATLFFDGGVTAQVSTGVRLSDRNQVRIFGSEGYLVVEDPWFGGDGKPTHVTLHKVGEEPRDISAEPALIYAAEAEAVQAAVQAGAKQAPEMSWADTLGNLTVQDQWRAAIGQQYASERDDAKVPTATGRPLARRDDAPMTYGKVPGLDKQVSRLVMGVDNQQTLPHAAVIFDDFVERGGTTFDTAYIYGGGRGERLLGQWMKSRGNRDDVVVIGKGAHTPHCNPESITRQLHESLERLQTDHVDLYLMHRDNEEIGVSEFVDVMDEHFKAGRIKAYGGSNWSLERFDEANAYAEANSKQPFTLLSNHLSLARAYDVPWAGCRHVSDDESQAWLRERQVALFPWSSQARGFFTGRAKPEDTSDSELVRCFYSDENFRRLDRARELAKAKGVEPTAIALAWLLHQPYPVFPLIGPRHVSETRTSTPGLSVSLTEDEVAYLTS
;
A
#
# COMPACT_ATOMS: atom_id res chain seq x y z
N MET A 1 -30.56 -23.49 7.06
CA MET A 1 -29.91 -22.18 6.87
C MET A 1 -30.40 -21.32 8.01
N THR A 2 -29.51 -20.86 8.88
CA THR A 2 -29.91 -20.07 10.05
C THR A 2 -30.48 -18.73 9.59
N ASP A 3 -31.70 -18.46 10.02
CA ASP A 3 -32.58 -17.33 9.68
C ASP A 3 -32.11 -16.00 10.34
N THR A 4 -30.81 -15.86 10.59
CA THR A 4 -30.22 -14.75 11.34
C THR A 4 -29.85 -13.62 10.40
N LYS A 5 -30.52 -12.48 10.57
CA LYS A 5 -30.17 -11.21 9.92
C LYS A 5 -28.79 -10.73 10.38
N LEU A 6 -28.08 -10.04 9.51
CA LEU A 6 -26.88 -9.28 9.87
C LEU A 6 -27.29 -7.99 10.59
N ARG A 7 -26.77 -7.77 11.81
CA ARG A 7 -27.13 -6.64 12.67
C ARG A 7 -26.15 -5.49 12.49
N TRP A 8 -26.66 -4.34 12.05
CA TRP A 8 -25.86 -3.18 11.68
C TRP A 8 -25.80 -2.11 12.78
N GLY A 9 -24.59 -1.62 13.03
CA GLY A 9 -24.32 -0.36 13.70
C GLY A 9 -24.00 0.73 12.67
N ILE A 10 -24.39 1.98 12.93
CA ILE A 10 -24.05 3.11 12.06
C ILE A 10 -23.14 4.09 12.82
N ILE A 11 -21.97 4.38 12.25
CA ILE A 11 -21.08 5.45 12.70
C ILE A 11 -21.37 6.70 11.86
N GLY A 12 -21.88 7.74 12.51
CA GLY A 12 -22.20 9.02 11.88
C GLY A 12 -23.70 9.17 11.60
N THR A 13 -24.20 10.41 11.72
CA THR A 13 -25.64 10.72 11.67
C THR A 13 -25.98 11.66 10.51
N GLY A 14 -25.18 11.61 9.44
CA GLY A 14 -25.32 12.44 8.25
C GLY A 14 -26.42 11.98 7.28
N ASN A 15 -26.55 12.69 6.16
CA ASN A 15 -27.57 12.40 5.13
C ASN A 15 -27.41 11.00 4.52
N ILE A 16 -26.19 10.53 4.33
CA ILE A 16 -25.93 9.21 3.73
C ILE A 16 -26.32 8.07 4.69
N ALA A 17 -25.93 8.18 5.96
CA ALA A 17 -26.42 7.33 7.06
C ALA A 17 -27.94 7.29 7.11
N SER A 18 -28.59 8.44 6.93
CA SER A 18 -30.04 8.54 6.91
C SER A 18 -30.68 7.78 5.74
N ARG A 19 -30.02 7.67 4.58
CA ARG A 19 -30.52 6.85 3.46
C ARG A 19 -30.32 5.36 3.74
N PHE A 20 -29.14 4.97 4.24
CA PHE A 20 -28.85 3.60 4.65
C PHE A 20 -29.87 3.09 5.68
N ALA A 21 -30.07 3.86 6.77
CA ALA A 21 -31.06 3.54 7.82
C ALA A 21 -32.50 3.45 7.29
N SER A 22 -32.84 4.18 6.23
CA SER A 22 -34.18 4.14 5.62
C SER A 22 -34.43 2.93 4.72
N GLN A 23 -33.38 2.39 4.09
CA GLN A 23 -33.52 1.34 3.06
C GLN A 23 -33.18 -0.04 3.59
N VAL A 24 -32.16 -0.18 4.44
CA VAL A 24 -31.71 -1.48 4.95
C VAL A 24 -32.80 -2.26 5.70
N PRO A 25 -33.71 -1.64 6.48
CA PRO A 25 -34.83 -2.37 7.10
C PRO A 25 -35.80 -3.04 6.13
N THR A 26 -35.79 -2.66 4.85
CA THR A 26 -36.59 -3.33 3.80
C THR A 26 -36.02 -4.67 3.37
N SER A 27 -34.73 -4.92 3.65
CA SER A 27 -34.06 -6.18 3.37
C SER A 27 -34.56 -7.28 4.31
N LYS A 28 -34.64 -8.51 3.80
CA LYS A 28 -35.00 -9.68 4.62
C LYS A 28 -33.83 -10.22 5.44
N THR A 29 -32.59 -9.89 5.05
CA THR A 29 -31.37 -10.46 5.63
C THR A 29 -30.59 -9.48 6.50
N ASN A 30 -31.05 -8.23 6.64
CA ASN A 30 -30.36 -7.18 7.38
C ASN A 30 -31.31 -6.44 8.34
N GLU A 31 -30.75 -5.89 9.41
CA GLU A 31 -31.44 -4.97 10.31
C GLU A 31 -30.48 -3.96 10.94
N VAL A 32 -30.95 -2.73 11.19
CA VAL A 32 -30.16 -1.69 11.85
C VAL A 32 -30.53 -1.68 13.33
N VAL A 33 -29.56 -1.94 14.21
CA VAL A 33 -29.79 -2.11 15.65
C VAL A 33 -29.18 -1.00 16.49
N ALA A 34 -28.12 -0.36 16.00
CA ALA A 34 -27.37 0.63 16.76
C ALA A 34 -26.95 1.86 15.94
N VAL A 35 -26.84 3.00 16.59
CA VAL A 35 -26.22 4.22 16.03
C VAL A 35 -25.31 4.88 17.06
N GLY A 36 -24.15 5.32 16.58
CA GLY A 36 -23.16 6.09 17.34
C GLY A 36 -22.99 7.47 16.72
N SER A 37 -22.82 8.46 17.57
CA SER A 37 -22.46 9.83 17.17
C SER A 37 -21.40 10.39 18.11
N ARG A 38 -20.94 11.62 17.86
CA ARG A 38 -20.03 12.34 18.76
C ARG A 38 -20.75 13.01 19.93
N SER A 39 -22.08 12.93 19.97
CA SER A 39 -22.91 13.37 21.08
C SER A 39 -24.16 12.51 21.18
N LEU A 40 -24.60 12.25 22.41
CA LEU A 40 -25.82 11.48 22.68
C LEU A 40 -27.07 12.14 22.07
N GLU A 41 -27.14 13.47 22.06
CA GLU A 41 -28.25 14.22 21.46
C GLU A 41 -28.39 13.94 19.96
N SER A 42 -27.27 13.93 19.22
CA SER A 42 -27.27 13.63 17.80
C SER A 42 -27.65 12.18 17.53
N ALA A 43 -27.14 11.24 18.34
CA ALA A 43 -27.50 9.83 18.25
C ALA A 43 -29.01 9.62 18.52
N ASN A 44 -29.54 10.26 19.57
CA ASN A 44 -30.97 10.21 19.90
C ASN A 44 -31.85 10.74 18.77
N THR A 45 -31.52 11.92 18.23
CA THR A 45 -32.29 12.53 17.13
C THR A 45 -32.34 11.62 15.89
N PHE A 46 -31.19 11.00 15.57
CA PHE A 46 -31.12 10.09 14.43
C PHE A 46 -31.88 8.78 14.70
N ALA A 47 -31.72 8.21 15.89
CA ALA A 47 -32.38 6.99 16.31
C ALA A 47 -33.91 7.15 16.39
N ASP A 48 -34.41 8.28 16.89
CA ASP A 48 -35.84 8.59 16.94
C ASP A 48 -36.47 8.67 15.55
N LYS A 49 -35.71 9.18 14.56
CA LYS A 49 -36.17 9.30 13.17
C LYS A 49 -36.30 7.94 12.48
N TRP A 50 -35.43 7.00 12.81
CA TRP A 50 -35.29 5.72 12.09
C TRP A 50 -35.62 4.48 12.94
N ASP A 51 -36.19 4.69 14.13
CA ASP A 51 -36.59 3.64 15.07
C ASP A 51 -35.43 2.68 15.44
N ILE A 52 -34.27 3.25 15.79
CA ILE A 52 -33.07 2.50 16.18
C ILE A 52 -33.01 2.37 17.70
N ALA A 53 -32.89 1.14 18.18
CA ALA A 53 -32.96 0.82 19.61
C ALA A 53 -31.71 1.28 20.38
N ASN A 54 -30.51 0.88 19.94
CA ASN A 54 -29.28 1.12 20.69
C ASN A 54 -28.64 2.45 20.26
N ARG A 55 -28.31 3.28 21.24
CA ARG A 55 -27.89 4.68 21.03
C ARG A 55 -26.64 4.96 21.82
N HIS A 56 -25.60 5.36 21.11
CA HIS A 56 -24.26 5.49 21.67
C HIS A 56 -23.78 6.94 21.59
N ALA A 57 -23.27 7.45 22.71
CA ALA A 57 -22.78 8.84 22.83
C ALA A 57 -21.39 9.03 22.21
N SER A 58 -20.72 7.92 21.90
CA SER A 58 -19.43 7.85 21.21
C SER A 58 -19.44 6.70 20.19
N TYR A 59 -18.48 6.74 19.27
CA TYR A 59 -18.27 5.63 18.34
C TYR A 59 -17.63 4.42 19.03
N ASP A 60 -16.76 4.63 20.02
CA ASP A 60 -16.16 3.54 20.80
C ASP A 60 -17.23 2.74 21.59
N ASP A 61 -18.24 3.40 22.16
CA ASP A 61 -19.36 2.71 22.83
C ASP A 61 -20.17 1.84 21.85
N LEU A 62 -20.37 2.31 20.60
CA LEU A 62 -21.01 1.49 19.55
C LEU A 62 -20.15 0.29 19.17
N LEU A 63 -18.83 0.46 19.12
CA LEU A 63 -17.90 -0.65 18.86
C LEU A 63 -17.85 -1.66 20.02
N ALA A 64 -18.20 -1.26 21.24
CA ALA A 64 -18.33 -2.17 22.37
C ALA A 64 -19.69 -2.91 22.42
N ASP A 65 -20.68 -2.52 21.60
CA ASP A 65 -22.02 -3.13 21.60
C ASP A 65 -22.01 -4.54 20.99
N GLU A 66 -22.24 -5.56 21.82
CA GLU A 66 -22.30 -6.97 21.43
C GLU A 66 -23.49 -7.29 20.50
N SER A 67 -24.47 -6.38 20.40
CA SER A 67 -25.58 -6.57 19.47
C SER A 67 -25.22 -6.27 18.01
N VAL A 68 -24.03 -5.71 17.75
CA VAL A 68 -23.62 -5.26 16.41
C VAL A 68 -22.64 -6.25 15.78
N ASP A 69 -22.98 -6.76 14.60
CA ASP A 69 -22.14 -7.67 13.80
C ASP A 69 -21.29 -6.92 12.77
N ALA A 70 -21.88 -5.90 12.14
CA ALA A 70 -21.27 -5.09 11.08
C ALA A 70 -21.51 -3.61 11.33
N VAL A 71 -20.57 -2.76 10.89
CA VAL A 71 -20.67 -1.30 11.02
C VAL A 71 -20.63 -0.65 9.65
N TYR A 72 -21.61 0.23 9.41
CA TYR A 72 -21.60 1.16 8.29
C TYR A 72 -20.97 2.49 8.73
N ILE A 73 -19.85 2.86 8.13
CA ILE A 73 -19.08 4.06 8.46
C ILE A 73 -19.45 5.17 7.47
N ALA A 74 -20.13 6.20 7.97
CA ALA A 74 -20.71 7.30 7.20
C ALA A 74 -20.15 8.68 7.60
N THR A 75 -18.92 8.71 8.09
CA THR A 75 -18.22 9.93 8.49
C THR A 75 -17.69 10.72 7.28
N PRO A 76 -17.17 11.94 7.45
CA PRO A 76 -16.37 12.60 6.40
C PRO A 76 -15.09 11.82 6.04
N HIS A 77 -14.59 12.01 4.82
CA HIS A 77 -13.52 11.18 4.22
C HIS A 77 -12.28 10.97 5.12
N PRO A 78 -11.69 12.01 5.76
CA PRO A 78 -10.47 11.82 6.54
C PRO A 78 -10.66 10.98 7.81
N MET A 79 -11.90 10.78 8.25
CA MET A 79 -12.22 10.02 9.47
C MET A 79 -12.40 8.52 9.18
N HIS A 80 -12.49 8.11 7.91
CA HIS A 80 -12.75 6.71 7.53
C HIS A 80 -11.70 5.76 8.09
N VAL A 81 -10.42 6.13 7.94
CA VAL A 81 -9.26 5.29 8.29
C VAL A 81 -9.28 4.89 9.75
N GLU A 82 -9.41 5.86 10.64
CA GLU A 82 -9.43 5.63 12.09
C GLU A 82 -10.56 4.68 12.47
N TRP A 83 -11.78 4.98 12.03
CA TRP A 83 -12.96 4.23 12.45
C TRP A 83 -13.06 2.86 11.79
N ALA A 84 -12.57 2.68 10.56
CA ALA A 84 -12.53 1.36 9.94
C ALA A 84 -11.53 0.44 10.64
N ILE A 85 -10.35 0.95 11.00
CA ILE A 85 -9.36 0.17 11.73
C ILE A 85 -9.88 -0.20 13.12
N LYS A 86 -10.43 0.77 13.88
CA LYS A 86 -11.03 0.50 15.20
C LYS A 86 -12.20 -0.48 15.13
N THR A 87 -13.02 -0.39 14.08
CA THR A 87 -14.13 -1.34 13.84
C THR A 87 -13.59 -2.75 13.63
N ALA A 88 -12.56 -2.90 12.79
CA ALA A 88 -11.95 -4.20 12.55
C ALA A 88 -11.31 -4.77 13.83
N GLU A 89 -10.61 -3.95 14.62
CA GLU A 89 -10.03 -4.33 15.91
C GLU A 89 -11.09 -4.73 16.96
N ALA A 90 -12.30 -4.19 16.87
CA ALA A 90 -13.44 -4.62 17.68
C ALA A 90 -14.08 -5.94 17.19
N GLY A 91 -13.52 -6.58 16.16
CA GLY A 91 -14.02 -7.84 15.58
C GLY A 91 -15.31 -7.68 14.77
N LYS A 92 -15.65 -6.47 14.33
CA LYS A 92 -16.86 -6.18 13.57
C LYS A 92 -16.58 -6.07 12.07
N HIS A 93 -17.50 -6.56 11.24
CA HIS A 93 -17.42 -6.39 9.79
C HIS A 93 -17.58 -4.90 9.40
N VAL A 94 -16.93 -4.48 8.32
CA VAL A 94 -16.83 -3.08 7.92
C VAL A 94 -17.43 -2.86 6.54
N LEU A 95 -18.42 -1.96 6.45
CA LEU A 95 -18.82 -1.30 5.21
C LEU A 95 -18.50 0.18 5.35
N CYS A 96 -17.50 0.67 4.61
CA CYS A 96 -17.05 2.05 4.74
C CYS A 96 -17.45 2.87 3.52
N GLU A 97 -18.00 4.07 3.74
CA GLU A 97 -18.32 5.00 2.67
C GLU A 97 -17.12 5.31 1.78
N LYS A 98 -17.42 5.66 0.53
CA LYS A 98 -16.42 6.03 -0.46
C LYS A 98 -15.98 7.50 -0.30
N PRO A 99 -14.73 7.84 -0.66
CA PRO A 99 -13.66 6.90 -0.96
C PRO A 99 -13.22 6.19 0.32
N LEU A 100 -12.73 4.95 0.22
CA LEU A 100 -12.33 4.16 1.39
C LEU A 100 -11.35 4.94 2.28
N ALA A 101 -10.39 5.62 1.66
CA ALA A 101 -9.56 6.64 2.29
C ALA A 101 -9.20 7.75 1.28
N ILE A 102 -8.56 8.81 1.77
CA ILE A 102 -8.19 9.96 0.93
C ILE A 102 -7.05 9.67 -0.05
N ASN A 103 -6.34 8.55 0.12
CA ASN A 103 -5.33 8.04 -0.81
C ASN A 103 -5.17 6.52 -0.66
N ARG A 104 -4.45 5.91 -1.59
CA ARG A 104 -4.19 4.46 -1.60
C ARG A 104 -3.53 3.97 -0.32
N ALA A 105 -2.49 4.66 0.16
CA ALA A 105 -1.69 4.18 1.29
C ALA A 105 -2.54 3.96 2.55
N TRP A 106 -3.42 4.91 2.87
CA TRP A 106 -4.32 4.76 4.01
C TRP A 106 -5.30 3.59 3.88
N SER A 107 -5.77 3.30 2.66
CA SER A 107 -6.62 2.14 2.41
C SER A 107 -5.90 0.81 2.63
N GLU A 108 -4.59 0.75 2.34
CA GLU A 108 -3.79 -0.43 2.65
C GLU A 108 -3.74 -0.71 4.17
N ALA A 109 -3.65 0.33 5.00
CA ALA A 109 -3.70 0.18 6.46
C ALA A 109 -5.07 -0.36 6.94
N MET A 110 -6.17 0.10 6.33
CA MET A 110 -7.53 -0.39 6.63
C MET A 110 -7.70 -1.86 6.24
N ILE A 111 -7.24 -2.23 5.04
CA ILE A 111 -7.28 -3.63 4.57
C ILE A 111 -6.41 -4.51 5.47
N GLU A 112 -5.23 -4.07 5.88
CA GLU A 112 -4.39 -4.83 6.80
C GLU A 112 -5.07 -5.03 8.16
N ALA A 113 -5.76 -4.03 8.70
CA ALA A 113 -6.56 -4.20 9.92
C ALA A 113 -7.67 -5.25 9.74
N ALA A 114 -8.35 -5.25 8.60
CA ALA A 114 -9.39 -6.26 8.30
C ALA A 114 -8.82 -7.68 8.19
N VAL A 115 -7.68 -7.84 7.50
CA VAL A 115 -6.97 -9.12 7.37
C VAL A 115 -6.55 -9.66 8.74
N ARG A 116 -5.95 -8.81 9.59
CA ARG A 116 -5.44 -9.22 10.91
C ARG A 116 -6.54 -9.67 11.87
N ASN A 117 -7.68 -8.99 11.84
CA ASN A 117 -8.80 -9.30 12.74
C ASN A 117 -9.79 -10.30 12.13
N ASP A 118 -9.47 -10.85 10.95
CA ASP A 118 -10.29 -11.83 10.24
C ASP A 118 -11.73 -11.32 9.97
N VAL A 119 -11.91 -10.03 9.72
CA VAL A 119 -13.22 -9.41 9.45
C VAL A 119 -13.41 -9.12 7.96
N PHE A 120 -14.65 -8.83 7.60
CA PHE A 120 -15.02 -8.40 6.25
C PHE A 120 -14.78 -6.89 6.12
N LEU A 121 -14.30 -6.45 4.97
CA LEU A 121 -14.19 -5.03 4.60
C LEU A 121 -14.61 -4.82 3.15
N MET A 122 -15.49 -3.84 2.91
CA MET A 122 -15.83 -3.36 1.58
C MET A 122 -15.96 -1.82 1.54
N GLU A 123 -15.50 -1.22 0.46
CA GLU A 123 -15.77 0.18 0.11
C GLU A 123 -17.17 0.31 -0.52
N ALA A 124 -17.98 1.25 -0.02
CA ALA A 124 -19.41 1.36 -0.36
C ALA A 124 -19.67 2.07 -1.70
N TYR A 125 -19.26 1.46 -2.81
CA TYR A 125 -19.77 1.82 -4.14
C TYR A 125 -21.10 1.11 -4.43
N MET A 126 -22.18 1.59 -3.81
CA MET A 126 -23.52 0.97 -3.85
C MET A 126 -23.99 0.54 -5.24
N TYR A 127 -23.67 1.33 -6.27
CA TYR A 127 -24.10 1.08 -7.66
C TYR A 127 -23.58 -0.27 -8.19
N ARG A 128 -22.42 -0.73 -7.72
CA ARG A 128 -21.80 -2.01 -8.11
C ARG A 128 -22.64 -3.22 -7.71
N CYS A 129 -23.50 -3.05 -6.72
CA CYS A 129 -24.39 -4.10 -6.21
C CYS A 129 -25.73 -4.16 -6.97
N LEU A 130 -26.00 -3.22 -7.87
CA LEU A 130 -27.29 -3.09 -8.53
C LEU A 130 -27.49 -4.12 -9.67
N PRO A 131 -28.72 -4.60 -9.87
CA PRO A 131 -29.07 -5.41 -11.04
C PRO A 131 -28.73 -4.73 -12.38
N GLN A 132 -28.85 -3.40 -12.47
CA GLN A 132 -28.51 -2.63 -13.67
C GLN A 132 -27.03 -2.79 -14.05
N THR A 133 -26.10 -2.68 -13.09
CA THR A 133 -24.67 -2.88 -13.36
C THR A 133 -24.36 -4.31 -13.73
N LYS A 134 -25.03 -5.29 -13.08
CA LYS A 134 -24.93 -6.72 -13.44
C LYS A 134 -25.42 -6.98 -14.86
N LEU A 135 -26.51 -6.33 -15.29
CA LEU A 135 -27.02 -6.40 -16.66
C LEU A 135 -26.02 -5.82 -17.68
N VAL A 136 -25.47 -4.63 -17.41
CA VAL A 136 -24.45 -4.03 -18.31
C VAL A 136 -23.23 -4.93 -18.43
N ALA A 137 -22.73 -5.46 -17.31
CA ALA A 137 -21.61 -6.40 -17.29
C ALA A 137 -21.91 -7.66 -18.12
N GLN A 138 -23.15 -8.18 -18.04
CA GLN A 138 -23.59 -9.32 -18.81
C GLN A 138 -23.63 -9.01 -20.32
N LEU A 139 -24.20 -7.88 -20.73
CA LEU A 139 -24.27 -7.48 -22.14
C LEU A 139 -22.89 -7.32 -22.78
N VAL A 140 -21.92 -6.76 -22.04
CA VAL A 140 -20.53 -6.66 -22.51
C VAL A 140 -19.89 -8.04 -22.61
N ARG A 141 -20.10 -8.92 -21.61
CA ARG A 141 -19.56 -10.28 -21.61
C ARG A 141 -20.12 -11.16 -22.73
N ASP A 142 -21.41 -10.97 -23.06
CA ASP A 142 -22.10 -11.69 -24.13
C ASP A 142 -21.71 -11.19 -25.52
N GLY A 143 -20.89 -10.13 -25.60
CA GLY A 143 -20.38 -9.61 -26.86
C GLY A 143 -21.41 -8.80 -27.65
N GLU A 144 -22.46 -8.26 -27.02
CA GLU A 144 -23.50 -7.47 -27.71
C GLU A 144 -22.95 -6.21 -28.39
N LEU A 145 -21.75 -5.77 -27.99
CA LEU A 145 -21.03 -4.62 -28.55
C LEU A 145 -19.88 -5.01 -29.49
N GLY A 146 -19.61 -6.29 -29.69
CA GLY A 146 -18.36 -6.77 -30.28
C GLY A 146 -17.14 -6.40 -29.41
N THR A 147 -16.04 -5.98 -30.02
CA THR A 147 -14.85 -5.55 -29.28
C THR A 147 -15.04 -4.17 -28.69
N VAL A 148 -14.95 -4.04 -27.36
CA VAL A 148 -15.00 -2.73 -26.67
C VAL A 148 -13.77 -1.90 -27.03
N HIS A 149 -13.96 -0.63 -27.37
CA HIS A 149 -12.89 0.30 -27.74
C HIS A 149 -12.83 1.53 -26.83
N GLN A 150 -13.98 2.06 -26.44
CA GLN A 150 -14.04 3.31 -25.68
C GLN A 150 -15.13 3.26 -24.60
N ILE A 151 -14.82 3.85 -23.44
CA ILE A 151 -15.78 4.06 -22.35
C ILE A 151 -15.84 5.56 -22.06
N GLN A 152 -17.04 6.10 -21.83
CA GLN A 152 -17.26 7.46 -21.34
C GLN A 152 -18.11 7.39 -20.08
N ALA A 153 -17.65 8.01 -18.99
CA ALA A 153 -18.37 7.99 -17.73
C ALA A 153 -18.26 9.33 -17.00
N THR A 154 -19.40 9.87 -16.60
CA THR A 154 -19.50 11.20 -15.97
C THR A 154 -20.26 11.13 -14.66
N PHE A 155 -19.71 11.75 -13.60
CA PHE A 155 -20.50 12.10 -12.42
C PHE A 155 -20.15 13.51 -11.96
N ALA A 156 -21.07 14.45 -12.15
CA ALA A 156 -20.96 15.82 -11.71
C ALA A 156 -22.27 16.35 -11.11
N PHE A 157 -22.15 17.40 -10.31
CA PHE A 157 -23.26 18.22 -9.85
C PHE A 157 -22.79 19.65 -9.60
N ALA A 158 -23.73 20.61 -9.63
CA ALA A 158 -23.43 22.02 -9.37
C ALA A 158 -23.84 22.41 -7.95
N ALA A 159 -22.92 22.22 -6.99
CA ALA A 159 -23.11 22.73 -5.63
C ALA A 159 -22.89 24.24 -5.56
N GLY A 160 -23.67 24.91 -4.71
CA GLY A 160 -23.42 26.29 -4.35
C GLY A 160 -22.10 26.41 -3.58
N PHE A 161 -21.21 27.29 -4.03
CA PHE A 161 -19.90 27.46 -3.41
C PHE A 161 -20.01 27.91 -1.95
N ARG A 162 -19.49 27.08 -1.05
CA ARG A 162 -19.41 27.30 0.40
C ARG A 162 -18.10 26.68 0.89
N PRO A 163 -17.04 27.48 1.10
CA PRO A 163 -15.70 26.96 1.35
C PRO A 163 -15.62 26.06 2.59
N GLU A 164 -16.48 26.30 3.59
CA GLU A 164 -16.60 25.52 4.82
C GLU A 164 -17.37 24.21 4.67
N SER A 165 -18.04 23.99 3.54
CA SER A 165 -18.80 22.76 3.32
C SER A 165 -17.88 21.58 3.00
N ARG A 166 -18.30 20.36 3.35
CA ARG A 166 -17.54 19.12 3.08
C ARG A 166 -17.12 18.94 1.61
N ILE A 167 -17.80 19.60 0.69
CA ILE A 167 -17.55 19.50 -0.76
C ILE A 167 -16.34 20.35 -1.16
N PHE A 168 -16.11 21.49 -0.49
CA PHE A 168 -15.06 22.45 -0.84
C PHE A 168 -13.92 22.53 0.16
N ALA A 169 -14.10 22.02 1.38
CA ALA A 169 -13.10 22.08 2.44
C ALA A 169 -11.95 21.09 2.20
N ASP A 170 -10.72 21.61 2.10
CA ASP A 170 -9.47 20.82 1.97
C ASP A 170 -9.27 19.86 3.16
N GLU A 171 -9.54 20.34 4.38
CA GLU A 171 -9.41 19.57 5.62
C GLU A 171 -10.38 18.38 5.71
N LEU A 172 -11.43 18.36 4.88
CA LEU A 172 -12.39 17.25 4.75
C LEU A 172 -12.17 16.45 3.46
N ALA A 173 -11.06 16.70 2.76
CA ALA A 173 -10.72 16.09 1.48
C ALA A 173 -11.89 16.20 0.46
N GLY A 174 -12.43 17.41 0.32
CA GLY A 174 -13.44 17.75 -0.68
C GLY A 174 -12.90 17.70 -2.12
N GLY A 175 -13.74 18.10 -3.06
CA GLY A 175 -13.42 18.08 -4.50
C GLY A 175 -14.12 16.96 -5.27
N GLY A 176 -14.16 17.11 -6.59
CA GLY A 176 -14.86 16.21 -7.49
C GLY A 176 -14.24 14.82 -7.57
N ILE A 177 -12.91 14.70 -7.59
CA ILE A 177 -12.21 13.42 -7.77
C ILE A 177 -12.57 12.44 -6.65
N LEU A 178 -12.42 12.86 -5.40
CA LEU A 178 -12.71 12.00 -4.24
C LEU A 178 -14.21 11.90 -3.93
N ASP A 179 -15.01 12.96 -4.13
CA ASP A 179 -16.45 12.89 -3.82
C ASP A 179 -17.22 12.04 -4.84
N VAL A 180 -17.02 12.24 -6.14
CA VAL A 180 -17.81 11.52 -7.17
C VAL A 180 -17.01 10.98 -8.34
N GLY A 181 -15.76 11.39 -8.54
CA GLY A 181 -14.88 10.94 -9.62
C GLY A 181 -14.45 9.47 -9.49
N GLY A 182 -14.49 8.91 -8.28
CA GLY A 182 -14.29 7.48 -8.08
C GLY A 182 -15.36 6.57 -8.70
N TYR A 183 -16.57 7.07 -8.94
CA TYR A 183 -17.63 6.31 -9.62
C TYR A 183 -17.30 6.03 -11.09
N PRO A 184 -17.03 7.05 -11.94
CA PRO A 184 -16.70 6.81 -13.34
C PRO A 184 -15.38 6.04 -13.51
N VAL A 185 -14.39 6.22 -12.62
CA VAL A 185 -13.17 5.40 -12.63
C VAL A 185 -13.49 3.94 -12.32
N SER A 186 -14.24 3.67 -11.25
CA SER A 186 -14.65 2.32 -10.87
C SER A 186 -15.45 1.63 -11.99
N TYR A 187 -16.36 2.34 -12.67
CA TYR A 187 -17.15 1.78 -13.77
C TYR A 187 -16.27 1.49 -15.00
N ALA A 188 -15.36 2.40 -15.35
CA ALA A 188 -14.43 2.20 -16.46
C ALA A 188 -13.52 0.99 -16.24
N ARG A 189 -12.96 0.82 -15.03
CA ARG A 189 -12.12 -0.32 -14.66
C ARG A 189 -12.88 -1.65 -14.70
N LEU A 190 -14.14 -1.67 -14.27
CA LEU A 190 -15.02 -2.84 -14.39
C LEU A 190 -15.21 -3.25 -15.86
N ILE A 191 -15.62 -2.32 -16.72
CA ILE A 191 -15.94 -2.63 -18.12
C ILE A 191 -14.68 -3.00 -18.91
N ALA A 192 -13.56 -2.30 -18.70
CA ALA A 192 -12.29 -2.66 -19.31
C ALA A 192 -11.83 -4.06 -18.88
N GLY A 193 -11.99 -4.40 -17.59
CA GLY A 193 -11.73 -5.74 -17.08
C GLY A 193 -12.56 -6.81 -17.77
N ILE A 194 -13.89 -6.62 -17.80
CA ILE A 194 -14.81 -7.59 -18.42
C ILE A 194 -14.45 -7.80 -19.90
N ALA A 195 -14.14 -6.72 -20.63
CA ALA A 195 -13.71 -6.81 -22.03
C ALA A 195 -12.40 -7.59 -22.21
N ALA A 196 -11.53 -7.59 -21.20
CA ALA A 196 -10.29 -8.37 -21.15
C ALA A 196 -10.45 -9.76 -20.48
N GLY A 197 -11.67 -10.18 -20.13
CA GLY A 197 -11.93 -11.45 -19.44
C GLY A 197 -11.49 -11.48 -17.98
N GLN A 198 -11.34 -10.32 -17.35
CA GLN A 198 -10.96 -10.13 -15.94
C GLN A 198 -12.11 -9.47 -15.14
N PRO A 199 -12.13 -9.56 -13.80
CA PRO A 199 -13.15 -8.88 -12.99
C PRO A 199 -13.05 -7.34 -13.06
N PHE A 200 -11.84 -6.81 -13.22
CA PHE A 200 -11.52 -5.41 -13.44
C PHE A 200 -10.16 -5.31 -14.14
N ALA A 201 -9.81 -4.13 -14.66
CA ALA A 201 -8.48 -3.83 -15.18
C ALA A 201 -7.95 -2.51 -14.60
N ASP A 202 -6.64 -2.43 -14.38
CA ASP A 202 -5.96 -1.19 -14.06
C ASP A 202 -5.44 -0.52 -15.34
N PRO A 203 -5.53 0.81 -15.47
CA PRO A 203 -4.96 1.48 -16.64
C PRO A 203 -3.43 1.50 -16.57
N ALA A 204 -2.78 1.29 -17.71
CA ALA A 204 -1.35 1.44 -17.90
C ALA A 204 -0.89 2.91 -17.84
N ALA A 205 -1.79 3.86 -18.15
CA ALA A 205 -1.51 5.29 -18.04
C ALA A 205 -2.77 6.11 -17.76
N VAL A 206 -2.57 7.25 -17.09
CA VAL A 206 -3.59 8.27 -16.80
C VAL A 206 -3.08 9.62 -17.26
N SER A 207 -3.90 10.35 -18.02
CA SER A 207 -3.64 11.74 -18.42
C SER A 207 -4.84 12.59 -18.07
N ALA A 208 -4.65 13.75 -17.42
CA ALA A 208 -5.76 14.54 -16.92
C ALA A 208 -5.51 16.04 -17.03
N VAL A 209 -6.61 16.80 -17.08
CA VAL A 209 -6.64 18.26 -16.98
C VAL A 209 -7.85 18.68 -16.15
N GLY A 210 -7.75 19.78 -15.42
CA GLY A 210 -8.81 20.21 -14.52
C GLY A 210 -8.59 21.59 -13.93
N HIS A 211 -9.57 22.02 -13.14
CA HIS A 211 -9.51 23.27 -12.39
C HIS A 211 -9.49 22.96 -10.88
N VAL A 212 -8.43 23.42 -10.22
CA VAL A 212 -8.34 23.47 -8.75
C VAL A 212 -8.80 24.85 -8.30
N GLY A 213 -9.80 24.87 -7.42
CA GLY A 213 -10.42 26.09 -6.90
C GLY A 213 -9.61 26.78 -5.81
N GLU A 214 -10.14 27.87 -5.27
CA GLU A 214 -9.46 28.71 -4.28
C GLU A 214 -9.20 28.03 -2.93
N THR A 215 -9.98 26.99 -2.60
CA THR A 215 -9.79 26.21 -1.37
C THR A 215 -8.73 25.10 -1.53
N GLY A 216 -8.19 24.89 -2.73
CA GLY A 216 -7.21 23.84 -3.02
C GLY A 216 -7.80 22.48 -3.42
N VAL A 217 -9.12 22.36 -3.51
CA VAL A 217 -9.80 21.16 -4.03
C VAL A 217 -10.11 21.29 -5.52
N ASP A 218 -10.24 20.17 -6.22
CA ASP A 218 -10.66 20.16 -7.62
C ASP A 218 -12.17 20.45 -7.77
N GLU A 219 -12.53 21.42 -8.60
CA GLU A 219 -13.93 21.82 -8.80
C GLU A 219 -14.57 21.15 -10.01
N TRP A 220 -13.79 20.92 -11.08
CA TRP A 220 -14.15 20.09 -12.23
C TRP A 220 -12.90 19.62 -12.96
N THR A 221 -12.93 18.41 -13.52
CA THR A 221 -11.80 17.81 -14.21
C THR A 221 -12.22 16.64 -15.11
N VAL A 222 -11.36 16.32 -16.08
CA VAL A 222 -11.47 15.17 -16.97
C VAL A 222 -10.14 14.42 -17.01
N ALA A 223 -10.20 13.09 -17.07
CA ALA A 223 -9.05 12.23 -17.31
C ALA A 223 -9.33 11.23 -18.43
N THR A 224 -8.26 10.88 -19.15
CA THR A 224 -8.21 9.76 -20.08
C THR A 224 -7.39 8.64 -19.46
N LEU A 225 -7.99 7.44 -19.39
CA LEU A 225 -7.37 6.22 -18.91
C LEU A 225 -7.03 5.32 -20.12
N PHE A 226 -5.82 4.77 -20.14
CA PHE A 226 -5.35 3.87 -21.19
C PHE A 226 -5.16 2.48 -20.60
N PHE A 227 -5.90 1.49 -21.10
CA PHE A 227 -5.80 0.10 -20.64
C PHE A 227 -4.98 -0.75 -21.62
N ASP A 228 -4.36 -1.79 -21.10
CA ASP A 228 -3.76 -2.82 -21.94
C ASP A 228 -4.84 -3.48 -22.83
N GLY A 229 -4.46 -3.88 -24.04
CA GLY A 229 -5.42 -4.35 -25.06
C GLY A 229 -6.11 -3.22 -25.84
N GLY A 230 -5.78 -1.95 -25.57
CA GLY A 230 -6.16 -0.82 -26.42
C GLY A 230 -7.50 -0.15 -26.08
N VAL A 231 -8.18 -0.58 -25.02
CA VAL A 231 -9.37 0.12 -24.51
C VAL A 231 -8.97 1.47 -23.93
N THR A 232 -9.74 2.51 -24.24
CA THR A 232 -9.58 3.85 -23.66
C THR A 232 -10.83 4.24 -22.87
N ALA A 233 -10.67 4.99 -21.78
CA ALA A 233 -11.81 5.57 -21.07
C ALA A 233 -11.63 7.08 -20.87
N GLN A 234 -12.70 7.85 -21.06
CA GLN A 234 -12.78 9.23 -20.62
C GLN A 234 -13.68 9.30 -19.39
N VAL A 235 -13.12 9.76 -18.28
CA VAL A 235 -13.84 9.95 -17.02
C VAL A 235 -13.87 11.42 -16.67
N SER A 236 -15.02 11.93 -16.24
CA SER A 236 -15.15 13.33 -15.82
C SER A 236 -15.93 13.46 -14.53
N THR A 237 -15.56 14.49 -13.77
CA THR A 237 -16.18 14.83 -12.49
C THR A 237 -16.22 16.33 -12.28
N GLY A 238 -17.16 16.79 -11.44
CA GLY A 238 -17.17 18.15 -10.95
C GLY A 238 -18.21 18.40 -9.88
N VAL A 239 -17.86 19.25 -8.92
CA VAL A 239 -18.74 19.71 -7.83
C VAL A 239 -19.30 21.11 -8.09
N ARG A 240 -18.80 21.79 -9.14
CA ARG A 240 -19.35 23.04 -9.69
C ARG A 240 -19.74 22.93 -11.15
N LEU A 241 -20.01 21.70 -11.61
CA LEU A 241 -20.33 21.39 -12.99
C LEU A 241 -21.69 20.72 -13.07
N SER A 242 -22.63 21.31 -13.81
CA SER A 242 -23.88 20.65 -14.16
C SER A 242 -23.67 19.88 -15.45
N ASP A 243 -23.64 18.55 -15.38
CA ASP A 243 -23.50 17.67 -16.54
C ASP A 243 -24.51 16.53 -16.48
N ARG A 244 -24.64 15.77 -17.58
CA ARG A 244 -25.41 14.52 -17.60
C ARG A 244 -24.60 13.40 -16.97
N ASN A 245 -25.10 12.88 -15.87
CA ASN A 245 -24.51 11.74 -15.18
C ASN A 245 -24.87 10.45 -15.91
N GLN A 246 -24.01 10.02 -16.83
CA GLN A 246 -24.26 8.91 -17.75
C GLN A 246 -23.00 8.07 -17.94
N VAL A 247 -23.19 6.79 -18.29
CA VAL A 247 -22.12 5.92 -18.82
C VAL A 247 -22.46 5.50 -20.26
N ARG A 248 -21.48 5.57 -21.16
CA ARG A 248 -21.55 5.07 -22.53
C ARG A 248 -20.39 4.13 -22.81
N ILE A 249 -20.68 3.00 -23.46
CA ILE A 249 -19.69 1.96 -23.76
C ILE A 249 -19.76 1.70 -25.25
N PHE A 250 -18.66 1.91 -25.97
CA PHE A 250 -18.60 1.80 -27.43
C PHE A 250 -17.75 0.62 -27.84
N GLY A 251 -18.31 -0.24 -28.68
CA GLY A 251 -17.60 -1.34 -29.31
C GLY A 251 -17.75 -1.35 -30.84
N SER A 252 -17.18 -2.36 -31.47
CA SER A 252 -17.14 -2.50 -32.93
C SER A 252 -18.51 -2.73 -33.57
N GLU A 253 -19.49 -3.27 -32.83
CA GLU A 253 -20.82 -3.64 -33.35
C GLU A 253 -21.96 -2.78 -32.80
N GLY A 254 -21.66 -1.84 -31.90
CA GLY A 254 -22.69 -1.05 -31.24
C GLY A 254 -22.20 -0.26 -30.03
N TYR A 255 -23.14 0.32 -29.29
CA TYR A 255 -22.86 0.96 -28.00
C TYR A 255 -24.02 0.82 -27.01
N LEU A 256 -23.69 0.86 -25.71
CA LEU A 256 -24.64 0.97 -24.61
C LEU A 256 -24.71 2.41 -24.09
N VAL A 257 -25.90 2.79 -23.61
CA VAL A 257 -26.15 4.03 -22.86
C VAL A 257 -26.85 3.70 -21.55
N VAL A 258 -26.27 4.16 -20.44
CA VAL A 258 -26.82 4.02 -19.07
C VAL A 258 -27.09 5.41 -18.52
N GLU A 259 -28.35 5.85 -18.55
CA GLU A 259 -28.79 7.21 -18.21
C GLU A 259 -28.79 7.53 -16.70
N ASP A 260 -28.93 6.51 -15.84
CA ASP A 260 -28.83 6.65 -14.38
C ASP A 260 -27.92 5.54 -13.80
N PRO A 261 -26.61 5.63 -14.03
CA PRO A 261 -25.65 4.58 -13.67
C PRO A 261 -25.33 4.54 -12.17
N TRP A 262 -25.56 5.64 -11.45
CA TRP A 262 -25.13 5.79 -10.04
C TRP A 262 -26.23 5.46 -9.05
N PHE A 263 -27.50 5.67 -9.43
CA PHE A 263 -28.65 5.38 -8.56
C PHE A 263 -29.53 4.26 -9.10
N GLY A 264 -29.45 3.92 -10.39
CA GLY A 264 -30.21 2.83 -10.98
C GLY A 264 -31.72 2.91 -10.71
N GLY A 265 -32.27 4.13 -10.66
CA GLY A 265 -33.67 4.41 -10.34
C GLY A 265 -34.01 4.40 -8.83
N ASP A 266 -33.12 3.92 -7.95
CA ASP A 266 -33.30 3.79 -6.50
C ASP A 266 -34.67 3.23 -6.10
N GLY A 267 -34.88 1.95 -6.42
CA GLY A 267 -36.15 1.24 -6.23
C GLY A 267 -37.18 1.44 -7.34
N LYS A 268 -36.87 2.21 -8.39
CA LYS A 268 -37.71 2.38 -9.58
C LYS A 268 -37.12 1.63 -10.79
N PRO A 269 -37.97 1.16 -11.73
CA PRO A 269 -37.48 0.56 -12.96
C PRO A 269 -36.57 1.53 -13.74
N THR A 270 -35.47 1.00 -14.25
CA THR A 270 -34.52 1.71 -15.11
C THR A 270 -34.20 0.86 -16.34
N HIS A 271 -33.62 1.48 -17.37
CA HIS A 271 -33.33 0.82 -18.64
C HIS A 271 -31.89 1.13 -19.07
N VAL A 272 -31.31 0.18 -19.79
CA VAL A 272 -30.06 0.36 -20.53
C VAL A 272 -30.41 0.33 -22.00
N THR A 273 -30.04 1.38 -22.74
CA THR A 273 -30.32 1.45 -24.18
C THR A 273 -29.16 0.85 -24.96
N LEU A 274 -29.44 -0.20 -25.74
CA LEU A 274 -28.51 -0.86 -26.64
C LEU A 274 -28.74 -0.37 -28.08
N HIS A 275 -27.68 0.12 -28.70
CA HIS A 275 -27.64 0.48 -30.11
C HIS A 275 -26.73 -0.50 -30.85
N LYS A 276 -27.27 -1.28 -31.79
CA LYS A 276 -26.46 -2.13 -32.67
C LYS A 276 -26.44 -1.59 -34.09
N VAL A 277 -25.33 -1.80 -34.80
CA VAL A 277 -25.18 -1.34 -36.19
C VAL A 277 -26.23 -2.01 -37.07
N GLY A 278 -27.09 -1.20 -37.70
CA GLY A 278 -28.13 -1.69 -38.60
C GLY A 278 -29.41 -2.19 -37.90
N GLU A 279 -29.51 -2.06 -36.57
CA GLU A 279 -30.72 -2.36 -35.79
C GLU A 279 -31.30 -1.08 -35.18
N GLU A 280 -32.61 -1.08 -34.91
CA GLU A 280 -33.24 -0.04 -34.10
C GLU A 280 -32.78 -0.14 -32.63
N PRO A 281 -32.65 0.99 -31.91
CA PRO A 281 -32.29 0.98 -30.50
C PRO A 281 -33.26 0.15 -29.64
N ARG A 282 -32.73 -0.58 -28.67
CA ARG A 282 -33.52 -1.41 -27.75
C ARG A 282 -33.27 -0.99 -26.30
N ASP A 283 -34.34 -0.70 -25.58
CA ASP A 283 -34.29 -0.50 -24.14
C ASP A 283 -34.42 -1.84 -23.42
N ILE A 284 -33.42 -2.17 -22.62
CA ILE A 284 -33.38 -3.40 -21.82
C ILE A 284 -33.62 -3.02 -20.36
N SER A 285 -34.76 -3.43 -19.82
CA SER A 285 -35.14 -3.13 -18.43
C SER A 285 -34.23 -3.86 -17.44
N ALA A 286 -33.81 -3.14 -16.41
CA ALA A 286 -33.13 -3.71 -15.24
C ALA A 286 -34.12 -3.85 -14.07
N GLU A 287 -33.95 -4.92 -13.29
CA GLU A 287 -34.75 -5.12 -12.07
C GLU A 287 -34.52 -3.97 -11.07
N PRO A 288 -35.58 -3.42 -10.46
CA PRO A 288 -35.46 -2.34 -9.51
C PRO A 288 -34.86 -2.83 -8.18
N ALA A 289 -33.95 -2.04 -7.62
CA ALA A 289 -33.38 -2.28 -6.29
C ALA A 289 -33.14 -0.96 -5.55
N LEU A 290 -33.36 -0.96 -4.24
CA LEU A 290 -32.96 0.13 -3.36
C LEU A 290 -31.46 0.05 -3.13
N ILE A 291 -30.73 1.15 -3.38
CA ILE A 291 -29.27 1.08 -3.54
C ILE A 291 -28.52 0.66 -2.26
N TYR A 292 -28.94 1.15 -1.10
CA TYR A 292 -28.30 0.81 0.19
C TYR A 292 -28.78 -0.55 0.72
N ALA A 293 -29.98 -1.00 0.33
CA ALA A 293 -30.42 -2.35 0.65
C ALA A 293 -29.63 -3.40 -0.15
N ALA A 294 -29.42 -3.14 -1.45
CA ALA A 294 -28.68 -4.03 -2.33
C ALA A 294 -27.21 -4.22 -1.90
N GLU A 295 -26.53 -3.14 -1.49
CA GLU A 295 -25.16 -3.26 -0.97
C GLU A 295 -25.10 -4.00 0.38
N ALA A 296 -26.05 -3.77 1.28
CA ALA A 296 -26.11 -4.47 2.57
C ALA A 296 -26.38 -5.97 2.36
N GLU A 297 -27.20 -6.33 1.37
CA GLU A 297 -27.43 -7.71 0.95
C GLU A 297 -26.18 -8.37 0.35
N ALA A 298 -25.40 -7.64 -0.44
CA ALA A 298 -24.12 -8.12 -0.95
C ALA A 298 -23.12 -8.40 0.18
N VAL A 299 -23.02 -7.49 1.17
CA VAL A 299 -22.19 -7.70 2.37
C VAL A 299 -22.66 -8.92 3.15
N GLN A 300 -23.97 -9.02 3.43
CA GLN A 300 -24.52 -10.13 4.18
C GLN A 300 -24.27 -11.48 3.49
N ALA A 301 -24.45 -11.56 2.17
CA ALA A 301 -24.17 -12.76 1.40
C ALA A 301 -22.68 -13.16 1.48
N ALA A 302 -21.77 -12.20 1.37
CA ALA A 302 -20.33 -12.45 1.47
C ALA A 302 -19.90 -12.90 2.87
N VAL A 303 -20.38 -12.22 3.91
CA VAL A 303 -20.12 -12.59 5.32
C VAL A 303 -20.67 -13.97 5.63
N GLN A 304 -21.89 -14.29 5.18
CA GLN A 304 -22.48 -15.61 5.37
C GLN A 304 -21.69 -16.72 4.66
N ALA A 305 -21.07 -16.40 3.53
CA ALA A 305 -20.17 -17.31 2.82
C ALA A 305 -18.76 -17.43 3.45
N GLY A 306 -18.48 -16.70 4.53
CA GLY A 306 -17.17 -16.64 5.17
C GLY A 306 -16.13 -15.83 4.39
N ALA A 307 -16.55 -15.05 3.38
CA ALA A 307 -15.66 -14.20 2.61
C ALA A 307 -15.27 -12.94 3.39
N LYS A 308 -14.08 -12.41 3.10
CA LYS A 308 -13.53 -11.19 3.75
C LYS A 308 -13.73 -9.91 2.93
N GLN A 309 -14.23 -10.06 1.71
CA GLN A 309 -14.51 -9.01 0.75
C GLN A 309 -15.59 -9.49 -0.21
N ALA A 310 -16.29 -8.57 -0.87
CA ALA A 310 -17.29 -8.90 -1.88
C ALA A 310 -16.69 -8.84 -3.30
N PRO A 311 -17.18 -9.67 -4.24
CA PRO A 311 -16.74 -9.60 -5.64
C PRO A 311 -17.17 -8.30 -6.33
N GLU A 312 -18.25 -7.65 -5.87
CA GLU A 312 -18.72 -6.37 -6.40
C GLU A 312 -17.67 -5.25 -6.26
N MET A 313 -16.93 -5.24 -5.16
CA MET A 313 -15.81 -4.32 -4.86
C MET A 313 -14.75 -5.04 -4.02
N SER A 314 -13.82 -5.73 -4.70
CA SER A 314 -12.68 -6.36 -4.04
C SER A 314 -11.67 -5.33 -3.52
N TRP A 315 -10.83 -5.72 -2.57
CA TRP A 315 -9.73 -4.89 -2.06
C TRP A 315 -8.78 -4.45 -3.18
N ALA A 316 -8.48 -5.34 -4.12
CA ALA A 316 -7.63 -5.01 -5.27
C ALA A 316 -8.32 -3.99 -6.21
N ASP A 317 -9.65 -4.11 -6.38
CA ASP A 317 -10.44 -3.14 -7.14
C ASP A 317 -10.40 -1.76 -6.46
N THR A 318 -10.71 -1.68 -5.16
CA THR A 318 -10.61 -0.44 -4.36
C THR A 318 -9.23 0.20 -4.44
N LEU A 319 -8.16 -0.58 -4.24
CA LEU A 319 -6.79 -0.06 -4.30
C LEU A 319 -6.42 0.48 -5.68
N GLY A 320 -6.81 -0.20 -6.75
CA GLY A 320 -6.58 0.30 -8.11
C GLY A 320 -7.43 1.53 -8.43
N ASN A 321 -8.65 1.63 -7.90
CA ASN A 321 -9.50 2.82 -8.05
C ASN A 321 -8.86 4.05 -7.40
N LEU A 322 -8.35 3.91 -6.18
CA LEU A 322 -7.62 4.96 -5.48
C LEU A 322 -6.28 5.29 -6.15
N THR A 323 -5.60 4.30 -6.74
CA THR A 323 -4.37 4.54 -7.51
C THR A 323 -4.64 5.48 -8.68
N VAL A 324 -5.74 5.26 -9.41
CA VAL A 324 -6.14 6.16 -10.50
C VAL A 324 -6.54 7.53 -9.98
N GLN A 325 -7.27 7.63 -8.86
CA GLN A 325 -7.62 8.91 -8.25
C GLN A 325 -6.37 9.69 -7.80
N ASP A 326 -5.38 9.02 -7.19
CA ASP A 326 -4.10 9.63 -6.79
C ASP A 326 -3.33 10.15 -8.02
N GLN A 327 -3.25 9.36 -9.10
CA GLN A 327 -2.63 9.78 -10.36
C GLN A 327 -3.39 10.94 -11.01
N TRP A 328 -4.72 10.95 -10.96
CA TRP A 328 -5.56 12.01 -11.49
C TRP A 328 -5.32 13.33 -10.73
N ARG A 329 -5.35 13.30 -9.39
CA ARG A 329 -5.05 14.48 -8.55
C ARG A 329 -3.66 15.03 -8.84
N ALA A 330 -2.65 14.16 -8.89
CA ALA A 330 -1.27 14.53 -9.20
C ALA A 330 -1.14 15.19 -10.59
N ALA A 331 -1.81 14.65 -11.61
CA ALA A 331 -1.77 15.18 -12.98
C ALA A 331 -2.34 16.60 -13.11
N ILE A 332 -3.27 17.01 -12.23
CA ILE A 332 -3.82 18.37 -12.19
C ILE A 332 -3.17 19.26 -11.12
N GLY A 333 -2.14 18.77 -10.43
CA GLY A 333 -1.44 19.50 -9.36
C GLY A 333 -2.26 19.68 -8.08
N GLN A 334 -3.30 18.86 -7.87
CA GLN A 334 -4.09 18.86 -6.63
C GLN A 334 -3.39 18.01 -5.57
N GLN A 335 -3.23 18.57 -4.37
CA GLN A 335 -2.71 17.88 -3.19
C GLN A 335 -3.32 18.50 -1.93
N TYR A 336 -3.89 17.68 -1.05
CA TYR A 336 -4.47 18.15 0.21
C TYR A 336 -3.39 18.62 1.19
N ALA A 337 -3.73 19.55 2.10
CA ALA A 337 -2.78 20.03 3.09
C ALA A 337 -2.23 18.91 4.00
N SER A 338 -3.02 17.86 4.25
CA SER A 338 -2.63 16.69 5.04
C SER A 338 -1.61 15.76 4.35
N GLU A 339 -1.37 15.94 3.05
CA GLU A 339 -0.47 15.10 2.24
C GLU A 339 0.83 15.81 1.87
N ARG A 340 0.98 17.10 2.21
CA ARG A 340 2.17 17.89 1.92
C ARG A 340 3.36 17.44 2.75
N ASP A 341 4.56 17.79 2.28
CA ASP A 341 5.81 17.40 2.95
C ASP A 341 6.00 18.06 4.32
N ASP A 342 5.34 19.18 4.57
CA ASP A 342 5.33 19.89 5.86
C ASP A 342 4.14 19.50 6.76
N ALA A 343 3.30 18.56 6.31
CA ALA A 343 2.14 18.12 7.05
C ALA A 343 2.53 17.32 8.30
N LYS A 344 1.72 17.44 9.34
CA LYS A 344 1.75 16.53 10.49
C LYS A 344 0.87 15.33 10.17
N VAL A 345 1.50 14.25 9.71
CA VAL A 345 0.79 13.01 9.39
C VAL A 345 0.60 12.19 10.67
N PRO A 346 -0.64 11.95 11.14
CA PRO A 346 -0.88 11.12 12.33
C PRO A 346 -0.58 9.63 12.03
N THR A 347 -0.65 8.77 13.04
CA THR A 347 -0.82 7.32 12.80
C THR A 347 -2.22 7.06 12.27
N ALA A 348 -2.43 5.91 11.61
CA ALA A 348 -3.73 5.57 11.01
C ALA A 348 -4.90 5.60 11.99
N THR A 349 -4.64 5.32 13.28
CA THR A 349 -5.65 5.30 14.35
C THR A 349 -5.63 6.52 15.26
N GLY A 350 -4.69 7.45 15.05
CA GLY A 350 -4.40 8.57 15.96
C GLY A 350 -3.77 8.16 17.30
N ARG A 351 -3.62 6.86 17.60
CA ARG A 351 -2.94 6.37 18.81
C ARG A 351 -1.41 6.48 18.65
N PRO A 352 -0.64 6.64 19.75
CA PRO A 352 0.81 6.56 19.69
C PRO A 352 1.26 5.24 19.02
N LEU A 353 2.27 5.34 18.15
CA LEU A 353 2.85 4.17 17.49
C LEU A 353 3.44 3.22 18.54
N ALA A 354 3.04 1.96 18.48
CA ALA A 354 3.49 0.95 19.42
C ALA A 354 3.74 -0.38 18.70
N ARG A 355 4.74 -1.13 19.17
CA ARG A 355 4.92 -2.52 18.78
C ARG A 355 3.70 -3.34 19.25
N ARG A 356 3.20 -4.21 18.39
CA ARG A 356 2.13 -5.15 18.73
C ARG A 356 2.65 -6.34 19.54
N ASP A 357 1.81 -6.90 20.39
CA ASP A 357 2.17 -8.04 21.24
C ASP A 357 2.53 -9.30 20.43
N ASP A 358 1.94 -9.46 19.25
CA ASP A 358 2.16 -10.58 18.33
C ASP A 358 3.34 -10.40 17.36
N ALA A 359 4.09 -9.31 17.49
CA ALA A 359 5.14 -8.93 16.55
C ALA A 359 6.27 -9.98 16.49
N PRO A 360 6.53 -10.60 15.31
CA PRO A 360 7.48 -11.71 15.17
C PRO A 360 8.95 -11.26 15.14
N MET A 361 9.22 -9.95 15.23
CA MET A 361 10.58 -9.43 15.09
C MET A 361 11.53 -9.98 16.14
N THR A 362 12.65 -10.51 15.67
CA THR A 362 13.82 -10.87 16.47
C THR A 362 14.92 -9.83 16.25
N TYR A 363 15.91 -9.81 17.15
CA TYR A 363 16.96 -8.79 17.15
C TYR A 363 18.35 -9.41 17.22
N GLY A 364 19.32 -8.71 16.64
CA GLY A 364 20.74 -9.06 16.67
C GLY A 364 21.60 -7.90 17.16
N LYS A 365 22.85 -8.21 17.48
CA LYS A 365 23.87 -7.23 17.86
C LYS A 365 24.80 -6.94 16.68
N VAL A 366 25.22 -5.69 16.60
CA VAL A 366 26.29 -5.23 15.70
C VAL A 366 27.46 -4.76 16.57
N PRO A 367 28.70 -5.22 16.32
CA PRO A 367 29.86 -4.70 17.04
C PRO A 367 29.98 -3.17 16.91
N GLY A 368 30.13 -2.48 18.03
CA GLY A 368 30.22 -1.01 18.07
C GLY A 368 28.87 -0.27 18.21
N LEU A 369 27.74 -0.98 18.19
CA LEU A 369 26.42 -0.39 18.44
C LEU A 369 25.76 -1.01 19.69
N ASP A 370 25.37 -0.16 20.63
CA ASP A 370 24.67 -0.59 21.85
C ASP A 370 23.21 -0.99 21.60
N LYS A 371 22.57 -0.35 20.62
CA LYS A 371 21.18 -0.65 20.22
C LYS A 371 21.09 -2.03 19.58
N GLN A 372 19.97 -2.71 19.87
CA GLN A 372 19.58 -3.92 19.16
C GLN A 372 19.13 -3.57 17.73
N VAL A 373 19.57 -4.37 16.75
CA VAL A 373 19.23 -4.22 15.33
C VAL A 373 18.16 -5.25 14.99
N SER A 374 17.05 -4.82 14.37
CA SER A 374 15.99 -5.74 13.95
C SER A 374 16.52 -6.68 12.87
N ARG A 375 16.18 -7.97 12.96
CA ARG A 375 16.71 -9.00 12.06
C ARG A 375 16.26 -8.85 10.61
N LEU A 376 15.18 -8.11 10.35
CA LEU A 376 14.88 -7.55 9.03
C LEU A 376 15.11 -6.04 9.06
N VAL A 377 15.54 -5.50 7.91
CA VAL A 377 15.85 -4.07 7.74
C VAL A 377 14.95 -3.48 6.65
N MET A 378 14.31 -2.35 6.93
CA MET A 378 13.44 -1.65 6.00
C MET A 378 14.23 -0.70 5.10
N GLY A 379 14.29 -0.98 3.79
CA GLY A 379 14.82 -0.03 2.81
C GLY A 379 13.82 1.10 2.54
N VAL A 380 14.31 2.35 2.53
CA VAL A 380 13.47 3.55 2.33
C VAL A 380 13.52 4.13 0.90
N ASP A 381 13.86 3.31 -0.09
CA ASP A 381 14.05 3.68 -1.50
C ASP A 381 12.75 3.70 -2.33
N ASN A 382 11.64 3.21 -1.77
CA ASN A 382 10.39 2.97 -2.52
C ASN A 382 9.24 3.92 -2.18
N GLN A 383 9.32 4.62 -1.04
CA GLN A 383 8.27 5.53 -0.58
C GLN A 383 8.36 6.87 -1.33
N GLN A 384 7.22 7.34 -1.84
CA GLN A 384 7.16 8.54 -2.70
C GLN A 384 6.62 9.77 -1.98
N THR A 385 5.67 9.58 -1.07
CA THR A 385 4.98 10.63 -0.32
C THR A 385 5.06 10.38 1.18
N LEU A 386 4.86 11.42 1.98
CA LEU A 386 4.87 11.30 3.44
C LEU A 386 3.76 10.38 3.98
N PRO A 387 2.51 10.42 3.47
CA PRO A 387 1.49 9.43 3.87
C PRO A 387 1.87 7.99 3.53
N HIS A 388 2.42 7.75 2.33
CA HIS A 388 2.89 6.42 1.94
C HIS A 388 4.02 5.95 2.86
N ALA A 389 5.02 6.81 3.13
CA ALA A 389 6.09 6.50 4.07
C ALA A 389 5.56 6.19 5.47
N ALA A 390 4.68 7.05 6.00
CA ALA A 390 4.11 6.88 7.33
C ALA A 390 3.40 5.53 7.49
N VAL A 391 2.56 5.13 6.53
CA VAL A 391 1.84 3.85 6.59
C VAL A 391 2.79 2.65 6.59
N ILE A 392 3.77 2.62 5.68
CA ILE A 392 4.71 1.49 5.57
C ILE A 392 5.64 1.42 6.78
N PHE A 393 6.14 2.56 7.26
CA PHE A 393 7.04 2.61 8.40
C PHE A 393 6.32 2.31 9.72
N ASP A 394 5.09 2.80 9.89
CA ASP A 394 4.26 2.46 11.05
C ASP A 394 3.98 0.95 11.07
N ASP A 395 3.52 0.34 9.97
CA ASP A 395 3.26 -1.12 9.92
C ASP A 395 4.53 -1.93 10.23
N PHE A 396 5.70 -1.50 9.74
CA PHE A 396 6.96 -2.18 10.06
C PHE A 396 7.32 -2.10 11.55
N VAL A 397 7.12 -0.94 12.19
CA VAL A 397 7.34 -0.77 13.63
C VAL A 397 6.31 -1.53 14.46
N GLU A 398 5.05 -1.54 14.04
CA GLU A 398 4.00 -2.34 14.68
C GLU A 398 4.33 -3.84 14.65
N ARG A 399 5.02 -4.31 13.60
CA ARG A 399 5.59 -5.67 13.50
C ARG A 399 6.89 -5.87 14.28
N GLY A 400 7.34 -4.86 15.01
CA GLY A 400 8.54 -4.86 15.86
C GLY A 400 9.83 -4.44 15.17
N GLY A 401 9.78 -4.06 13.88
CA GLY A 401 10.94 -3.58 13.15
C GLY A 401 11.47 -2.24 13.70
N THR A 402 12.79 -2.10 13.76
CA THR A 402 13.44 -0.90 14.30
C THR A 402 14.58 -0.38 13.44
N THR A 403 15.00 -1.12 12.41
CA THR A 403 16.16 -0.75 11.58
C THR A 403 15.73 -0.33 10.19
N PHE A 404 16.16 0.87 9.78
CA PHE A 404 15.85 1.48 8.50
C PHE A 404 17.13 1.78 7.72
N ASP A 405 17.16 1.37 6.46
CA ASP A 405 18.26 1.58 5.54
C ASP A 405 17.96 2.70 4.54
N THR A 406 18.82 3.71 4.52
CA THR A 406 18.73 4.85 3.61
C THR A 406 20.08 5.18 2.97
N ALA A 407 20.04 6.01 1.93
CA ALA A 407 21.24 6.52 1.29
C ALA A 407 21.02 7.93 0.75
N TYR A 408 22.12 8.68 0.70
CA TYR A 408 22.21 10.03 0.14
C TYR A 408 21.55 10.17 -1.24
N ILE A 409 21.64 9.12 -2.06
CA ILE A 409 21.15 9.11 -3.45
C ILE A 409 19.71 8.62 -3.61
N TYR A 410 19.12 7.98 -2.59
CA TYR A 410 17.79 7.36 -2.72
C TYR A 410 16.71 8.41 -3.00
N GLY A 411 16.09 8.30 -4.18
CA GLY A 411 15.12 9.28 -4.68
C GLY A 411 15.65 10.72 -4.71
N GLY A 412 16.96 10.93 -4.90
CA GLY A 412 17.56 12.27 -4.81
C GLY A 412 17.46 12.89 -3.40
N GLY A 413 17.62 12.07 -2.36
CA GLY A 413 17.47 12.45 -0.95
C GLY A 413 16.03 12.47 -0.45
N ARG A 414 15.06 12.02 -1.27
CA ARG A 414 13.64 11.94 -0.89
C ARG A 414 13.44 10.95 0.25
N GLY A 415 14.06 9.77 0.19
CA GLY A 415 13.93 8.75 1.23
C GLY A 415 14.39 9.25 2.61
N GLU A 416 15.53 9.96 2.65
CA GLU A 416 16.07 10.57 3.88
C GLU A 416 15.12 11.63 4.47
N ARG A 417 14.58 12.51 3.61
CA ARG A 417 13.61 13.53 4.04
C ARG A 417 12.35 12.90 4.63
N LEU A 418 11.79 11.90 3.96
CA LEU A 418 10.58 11.20 4.42
C LEU A 418 10.83 10.47 5.74
N LEU A 419 11.96 9.75 5.86
CA LEU A 419 12.33 9.07 7.11
C LEU A 419 12.53 10.07 8.25
N GLY A 420 13.23 11.18 8.01
CA GLY A 420 13.44 12.24 9.00
C GLY A 420 12.15 12.91 9.47
N GLN A 421 11.25 13.21 8.53
CA GLN A 421 9.93 13.77 8.82
C GLN A 421 9.07 12.80 9.63
N TRP A 422 9.03 11.52 9.24
CA TRP A 422 8.32 10.48 9.97
C TRP A 422 8.87 10.32 11.39
N MET A 423 10.19 10.19 11.57
CA MET A 423 10.80 10.05 12.90
C MET A 423 10.46 11.22 13.81
N LYS A 424 10.55 12.45 13.29
CA LYS A 424 10.16 13.66 14.01
C LYS A 424 8.67 13.68 14.36
N SER A 425 7.80 13.21 13.45
CA SER A 425 6.35 13.16 13.68
C SER A 425 5.95 12.16 14.76
N ARG A 426 6.67 11.04 14.86
CA ARG A 426 6.44 9.98 15.86
C ARG A 426 7.19 10.23 17.16
N GLY A 427 8.25 11.04 17.13
CA GLY A 427 9.12 11.28 18.28
C GLY A 427 9.97 10.07 18.66
N ASN A 428 10.33 9.22 17.70
CA ASN A 428 10.90 7.89 17.93
C ASN A 428 12.33 7.72 17.40
N ARG A 429 13.06 8.82 17.12
CA ARG A 429 14.44 8.76 16.60
C ARG A 429 15.35 7.86 17.45
N ASP A 430 15.21 7.92 18.77
CA ASP A 430 16.04 7.15 19.69
C ASP A 430 15.66 5.66 19.73
N ASP A 431 14.43 5.31 19.36
CA ASP A 431 13.91 3.94 19.33
C ASP A 431 14.28 3.18 18.04
N VAL A 432 14.69 3.91 17.00
CA VAL A 432 15.09 3.32 15.70
C VAL A 432 16.61 3.33 15.50
N VAL A 433 17.06 2.40 14.66
CA VAL A 433 18.42 2.30 14.13
C VAL A 433 18.38 2.78 12.69
N VAL A 434 19.13 3.84 12.38
CA VAL A 434 19.22 4.39 11.03
C VAL A 434 20.57 3.99 10.42
N ILE A 435 20.51 3.33 9.27
CA ILE A 435 21.66 3.07 8.40
C ILE A 435 21.72 4.17 7.34
N GLY A 436 22.75 5.01 7.40
CA GLY A 436 23.05 6.00 6.36
C GLY A 436 24.09 5.48 5.36
N LYS A 437 24.00 5.93 4.11
CA LYS A 437 24.95 5.60 3.05
C LYS A 437 25.34 6.82 2.24
N GLY A 438 26.63 7.09 2.11
CA GLY A 438 27.19 8.15 1.26
C GLY A 438 28.45 7.67 0.53
N ALA A 439 29.19 8.58 -0.11
CA ALA A 439 30.28 8.22 -1.04
C ALA A 439 29.81 7.29 -2.18
N HIS A 440 28.77 7.72 -2.90
CA HIS A 440 28.33 7.06 -4.13
C HIS A 440 29.05 7.63 -5.35
N THR A 441 29.34 6.79 -6.35
CA THR A 441 29.95 7.23 -7.62
C THR A 441 29.05 8.24 -8.36
N PRO A 442 29.63 9.26 -9.03
CA PRO A 442 31.06 9.53 -9.20
C PRO A 442 31.73 10.23 -8.00
N HIS A 443 30.96 10.67 -6.99
CA HIS A 443 31.47 11.37 -5.81
C HIS A 443 31.83 10.40 -4.68
N CYS A 444 32.85 9.57 -4.94
CA CYS A 444 33.37 8.56 -4.02
C CYS A 444 34.81 8.92 -3.61
N ASN A 445 34.95 9.87 -2.69
CA ASN A 445 36.22 10.33 -2.13
C ASN A 445 36.03 10.82 -0.66
N PRO A 446 37.10 11.01 0.12
CA PRO A 446 37.01 11.37 1.53
C PRO A 446 36.22 12.67 1.81
N GLU A 447 36.39 13.70 0.98
CA GLU A 447 35.62 14.96 1.09
C GLU A 447 34.11 14.71 0.91
N SER A 448 33.76 13.85 -0.05
CA SER A 448 32.37 13.52 -0.35
C SER A 448 31.70 12.75 0.78
N ILE A 449 32.43 11.94 1.57
CA ILE A 449 31.88 11.30 2.78
C ILE A 449 31.35 12.36 3.72
N THR A 450 32.19 13.33 4.08
CA THR A 450 31.84 14.40 5.02
C THR A 450 30.67 15.24 4.51
N ARG A 451 30.76 15.70 3.25
CA ARG A 451 29.70 16.53 2.66
C ARG A 451 28.36 15.80 2.62
N GLN A 452 28.35 14.58 2.08
CA GLN A 452 27.12 13.80 1.93
C GLN A 452 26.53 13.42 3.30
N LEU A 453 27.36 13.04 4.28
CA LEU A 453 26.88 12.76 5.64
C LEU A 453 26.20 13.98 6.27
N HIS A 454 26.78 15.18 6.16
CA HIS A 454 26.14 16.39 6.69
C HIS A 454 24.79 16.69 6.04
N GLU A 455 24.70 16.61 4.71
CA GLU A 455 23.44 16.77 3.99
C GLU A 455 22.41 15.69 4.36
N SER A 456 22.85 14.44 4.51
CA SER A 456 22.01 13.33 4.97
C SER A 456 21.45 13.58 6.37
N LEU A 457 22.29 14.02 7.32
CA LEU A 457 21.87 14.35 8.69
C LEU A 457 20.85 15.50 8.73
N GLU A 458 21.02 16.53 7.89
CA GLU A 458 20.05 17.61 7.75
C GLU A 458 18.70 17.08 7.26
N ARG A 459 18.68 16.26 6.20
CA ARG A 459 17.46 15.66 5.64
C ARG A 459 16.78 14.71 6.63
N LEU A 460 17.55 13.93 7.36
CA LEU A 460 17.09 13.01 8.41
C LEU A 460 16.65 13.76 9.68
N GLN A 461 16.95 15.05 9.80
CA GLN A 461 16.64 15.89 10.96
C GLN A 461 17.20 15.32 12.27
N THR A 462 18.44 14.82 12.22
CA THR A 462 19.16 14.17 13.32
C THR A 462 20.64 14.56 13.28
N ASP A 463 21.34 14.49 14.40
CA ASP A 463 22.76 14.81 14.51
C ASP A 463 23.68 13.59 14.28
N HIS A 464 23.10 12.39 14.25
CA HIS A 464 23.82 11.15 14.00
C HIS A 464 22.99 10.11 13.23
N VAL A 465 23.69 9.18 12.59
CA VAL A 465 23.17 7.86 12.18
C VAL A 465 23.78 6.77 13.05
N ASP A 466 23.06 5.68 13.25
CA ASP A 466 23.52 4.57 14.10
C ASP A 466 24.59 3.76 13.36
N LEU A 467 24.32 3.44 12.08
CA LEU A 467 25.22 2.71 11.20
C LEU A 467 25.52 3.57 9.97
N TYR A 468 26.78 3.62 9.51
CA TYR A 468 27.12 4.32 8.27
C TYR A 468 27.95 3.44 7.34
N LEU A 469 27.53 3.33 6.09
CA LEU A 469 28.17 2.51 5.07
C LEU A 469 28.65 3.40 3.93
N MET A 470 29.91 3.23 3.52
CA MET A 470 30.34 3.76 2.23
C MET A 470 29.59 3.04 1.11
N HIS A 471 28.78 3.76 0.35
CA HIS A 471 27.82 3.20 -0.59
C HIS A 471 28.49 2.51 -1.79
N ARG A 472 29.68 3.00 -2.18
CA ARG A 472 30.59 2.37 -3.14
C ARG A 472 32.02 2.45 -2.60
N ASP A 473 32.91 1.70 -3.23
CA ASP A 473 34.36 1.84 -3.08
C ASP A 473 34.91 2.68 -4.25
N ASN A 474 36.10 3.27 -4.06
CA ASN A 474 36.90 3.85 -5.11
C ASN A 474 38.34 3.32 -4.98
N GLU A 475 38.67 2.38 -5.87
CA GLU A 475 39.93 1.65 -5.83
C GLU A 475 41.16 2.51 -6.19
N GLU A 476 40.95 3.72 -6.72
CA GLU A 476 42.01 4.68 -7.01
C GLU A 476 42.53 5.41 -5.76
N ILE A 477 41.79 5.35 -4.65
CA ILE A 477 42.12 5.98 -3.38
C ILE A 477 42.52 4.90 -2.36
N GLY A 478 43.54 5.19 -1.55
CA GLY A 478 43.98 4.27 -0.50
C GLY A 478 42.94 4.14 0.62
N VAL A 479 42.74 2.93 1.16
CA VAL A 479 41.76 2.71 2.24
C VAL A 479 42.04 3.56 3.48
N SER A 480 43.30 3.94 3.70
CA SER A 480 43.72 4.81 4.80
C SER A 480 42.96 6.14 4.82
N GLU A 481 42.77 6.76 3.65
CA GLU A 481 42.10 8.06 3.55
C GLU A 481 40.61 7.95 3.89
N PHE A 482 39.98 6.83 3.55
CA PHE A 482 38.60 6.55 3.91
C PHE A 482 38.44 6.23 5.40
N VAL A 483 39.27 5.33 5.93
CA VAL A 483 39.25 4.97 7.35
C VAL A 483 39.51 6.20 8.23
N ASP A 484 40.40 7.11 7.81
CA ASP A 484 40.68 8.34 8.55
C ASP A 484 39.46 9.24 8.72
N VAL A 485 38.73 9.51 7.64
CA VAL A 485 37.53 10.37 7.69
C VAL A 485 36.36 9.68 8.40
N MET A 486 36.20 8.37 8.22
CA MET A 486 35.15 7.61 8.91
C MET A 486 35.40 7.60 10.42
N ASP A 487 36.64 7.35 10.86
CA ASP A 487 37.04 7.39 12.27
C ASP A 487 36.89 8.80 12.88
N GLU A 488 37.12 9.87 12.10
CA GLU A 488 36.83 11.25 12.53
C GLU A 488 35.34 11.43 12.86
N HIS A 489 34.43 11.01 11.96
CA HIS A 489 32.99 11.12 12.19
C HIS A 489 32.49 10.23 13.33
N PHE A 490 33.13 9.07 13.53
CA PHE A 490 32.87 8.19 14.66
C PHE A 490 33.25 8.87 15.98
N LYS A 491 34.46 9.43 16.06
CA LYS A 491 34.91 10.20 17.24
C LYS A 491 34.08 11.45 17.50
N ALA A 492 33.58 12.08 16.44
CA ALA A 492 32.64 13.21 16.54
C ALA A 492 31.21 12.79 16.95
N GLY A 493 30.92 11.49 17.04
CA GLY A 493 29.63 10.95 17.44
C GLY A 493 28.55 10.99 16.36
N ARG A 494 28.88 11.38 15.13
CA ARG A 494 27.96 11.48 13.99
C ARG A 494 27.60 10.11 13.39
N ILE A 495 28.48 9.12 13.59
CA ILE A 495 28.25 7.70 13.25
C ILE A 495 28.61 6.85 14.47
N LYS A 496 27.88 5.76 14.75
CA LYS A 496 28.18 4.88 15.91
C LYS A 496 28.92 3.61 15.51
N ALA A 497 28.66 3.07 14.34
CA ALA A 497 29.49 2.02 13.73
C ALA A 497 29.51 2.21 12.20
N TYR A 498 30.52 1.65 11.54
CA TYR A 498 30.67 1.85 10.10
C TYR A 498 31.31 0.69 9.34
N GLY A 499 31.17 0.74 8.02
CA GLY A 499 31.81 -0.17 7.08
C GLY A 499 31.54 0.17 5.61
N GLY A 500 31.50 -0.85 4.76
CA GLY A 500 31.41 -0.70 3.31
C GLY A 500 30.19 -1.38 2.68
N SER A 501 29.66 -0.81 1.60
CA SER A 501 28.64 -1.40 0.73
C SER A 501 29.20 -1.51 -0.68
N ASN A 502 29.10 -2.69 -1.29
CA ASN A 502 29.72 -3.02 -2.57
C ASN A 502 31.25 -2.91 -2.54
N TRP A 503 31.85 -3.28 -1.41
CA TRP A 503 33.30 -3.36 -1.22
C TRP A 503 33.80 -4.77 -1.51
N SER A 504 35.03 -4.90 -2.03
CA SER A 504 35.70 -6.20 -2.12
C SER A 504 36.13 -6.66 -0.72
N LEU A 505 36.28 -7.96 -0.53
CA LEU A 505 36.67 -8.51 0.77
C LEU A 505 38.13 -8.20 1.09
N GLU A 506 38.98 -8.13 0.06
CA GLU A 506 40.38 -7.75 0.18
C GLU A 506 40.52 -6.29 0.64
N ARG A 507 39.76 -5.36 0.04
CA ARG A 507 39.72 -3.96 0.46
C ARG A 507 39.19 -3.80 1.88
N PHE A 508 38.22 -4.63 2.26
CA PHE A 508 37.68 -4.65 3.62
C PHE A 508 38.75 -5.06 4.64
N ASP A 509 39.50 -6.14 4.36
CA ASP A 509 40.60 -6.59 5.20
C ASP A 509 41.75 -5.57 5.22
N GLU A 510 42.07 -4.92 4.08
CA GLU A 510 43.04 -3.82 3.99
C GLU A 510 42.66 -2.65 4.91
N ALA A 511 41.39 -2.23 4.88
CA ALA A 511 40.87 -1.15 5.73
C ALA A 511 40.98 -1.50 7.22
N ASN A 512 40.66 -2.74 7.58
CA ASN A 512 40.77 -3.22 8.96
C ASN A 512 42.21 -3.35 9.45
N ALA A 513 43.12 -3.85 8.62
CA ALA A 513 44.54 -3.90 8.95
C ALA A 513 45.11 -2.50 9.18
N TYR A 514 44.73 -1.52 8.36
CA TYR A 514 45.10 -0.13 8.57
C TYR A 514 44.50 0.45 9.87
N ALA A 515 43.22 0.18 10.14
CA ALA A 515 42.56 0.65 11.35
C ALA A 515 43.25 0.12 12.62
N GLU A 516 43.58 -1.17 12.65
CA GLU A 516 44.31 -1.80 13.75
C GLU A 516 45.70 -1.17 13.94
N ALA A 517 46.48 -1.06 12.85
CA ALA A 517 47.82 -0.49 12.89
C ALA A 517 47.86 0.97 13.38
N ASN A 518 46.75 1.70 13.23
CA ASN A 518 46.65 3.12 13.57
C ASN A 518 45.72 3.41 14.76
N SER A 519 45.30 2.37 15.51
CA SER A 519 44.39 2.51 16.67
C SER A 519 43.09 3.27 16.35
N LYS A 520 42.48 2.95 15.21
CA LYS A 520 41.20 3.48 14.74
C LYS A 520 40.10 2.44 14.85
N GLN A 521 38.86 2.88 14.79
CA GLN A 521 37.72 1.96 14.76
C GLN A 521 37.76 1.12 13.47
N PRO A 522 37.71 -0.23 13.54
CA PRO A 522 37.65 -1.07 12.34
C PRO A 522 36.24 -1.06 11.72
N PHE A 523 36.17 -1.45 10.45
CA PHE A 523 34.92 -1.74 9.77
C PHE A 523 34.25 -2.97 10.41
N THR A 524 32.97 -2.84 10.71
CA THR A 524 32.17 -3.88 11.40
C THR A 524 30.95 -4.34 10.60
N LEU A 525 30.69 -3.70 9.46
CA LEU A 525 29.49 -3.84 8.64
C LEU A 525 29.83 -4.02 7.17
N LEU A 526 29.21 -4.99 6.50
CA LEU A 526 29.29 -5.16 5.05
C LEU A 526 27.88 -5.15 4.45
N SER A 527 27.66 -4.40 3.36
CA SER A 527 26.40 -4.42 2.61
C SER A 527 26.63 -4.76 1.15
N ASN A 528 26.92 -6.04 0.92
CA ASN A 528 26.98 -6.68 -0.40
C ASN A 528 25.76 -7.60 -0.59
N HIS A 529 25.40 -7.87 -1.85
CA HIS A 529 24.24 -8.70 -2.15
C HIS A 529 24.39 -10.15 -1.69
N LEU A 530 23.31 -10.66 -1.10
CA LEU A 530 23.09 -12.08 -0.87
C LEU A 530 21.59 -12.34 -0.92
N SER A 531 21.18 -13.37 -1.65
CA SER A 531 19.82 -13.91 -1.63
C SER A 531 19.84 -15.40 -1.94
N LEU A 532 18.75 -16.10 -1.66
CA LEU A 532 18.63 -17.52 -2.00
C LEU A 532 18.82 -17.74 -3.51
N ALA A 533 18.17 -16.93 -4.36
CA ALA A 533 18.49 -16.89 -5.78
C ALA A 533 19.86 -16.23 -5.98
N ARG A 534 20.74 -16.85 -6.76
CA ARG A 534 22.03 -16.26 -7.12
C ARG A 534 21.84 -15.16 -8.15
N ALA A 535 22.45 -14.01 -7.92
CA ALA A 535 22.59 -12.98 -8.96
C ALA A 535 23.69 -13.42 -9.94
N TYR A 536 23.34 -13.68 -11.20
CA TYR A 536 24.31 -13.94 -12.28
C TYR A 536 24.81 -12.64 -12.93
N ASP A 537 24.06 -11.57 -12.70
CA ASP A 537 24.42 -10.20 -13.00
C ASP A 537 23.88 -9.31 -11.86
N VAL A 538 24.49 -8.16 -11.66
CA VAL A 538 24.04 -7.20 -10.64
C VAL A 538 23.06 -6.20 -11.24
N PRO A 539 22.00 -5.82 -10.49
CA PRO A 539 21.04 -4.84 -10.99
C PRO A 539 21.68 -3.49 -11.36
N TRP A 540 22.67 -3.06 -10.58
CA TRP A 540 23.34 -1.78 -10.76
C TRP A 540 24.85 -1.95 -10.94
N ALA A 541 25.44 -1.18 -11.86
CA ALA A 541 26.87 -1.19 -12.10
C ALA A 541 27.67 -0.86 -10.81
N GLY A 542 28.82 -1.52 -10.65
CA GLY A 542 29.69 -1.36 -9.48
C GLY A 542 29.16 -2.00 -8.19
N CYS A 543 28.09 -2.80 -8.27
CA CYS A 543 27.60 -3.59 -7.15
C CYS A 543 28.34 -4.92 -7.03
N ARG A 544 28.44 -5.44 -5.79
CA ARG A 544 29.12 -6.71 -5.50
C ARG A 544 28.18 -7.65 -4.73
N HIS A 545 28.38 -8.96 -4.91
CA HIS A 545 27.68 -10.01 -4.16
C HIS A 545 28.67 -10.82 -3.32
N VAL A 546 28.15 -11.60 -2.38
CA VAL A 546 28.91 -12.54 -1.52
C VAL A 546 28.34 -13.95 -1.62
N SER A 547 27.76 -14.30 -2.77
CA SER A 547 27.06 -15.57 -3.02
C SER A 547 27.99 -16.75 -3.38
N ASP A 548 29.27 -16.47 -3.64
CA ASP A 548 30.32 -17.45 -3.93
C ASP A 548 30.93 -18.07 -2.66
N ASP A 549 31.53 -19.24 -2.80
CA ASP A 549 32.00 -20.05 -1.67
C ASP A 549 33.13 -19.38 -0.88
N GLU A 550 34.00 -18.61 -1.55
CA GLU A 550 35.09 -17.86 -0.93
C GLU A 550 34.54 -16.77 -0.02
N SER A 551 33.61 -15.96 -0.52
CA SER A 551 32.95 -14.92 0.26
C SER A 551 32.17 -15.50 1.45
N GLN A 552 31.51 -16.64 1.25
CA GLN A 552 30.80 -17.35 2.32
C GLN A 552 31.76 -17.86 3.40
N ALA A 553 32.91 -18.40 3.02
CA ALA A 553 33.96 -18.82 3.97
C ALA A 553 34.51 -17.63 4.75
N TRP A 554 34.79 -16.51 4.07
CA TRP A 554 35.26 -15.27 4.69
C TRP A 554 34.26 -14.75 5.74
N LEU A 555 32.96 -14.70 5.41
CA LEU A 555 31.92 -14.25 6.36
C LEU A 555 31.83 -15.15 7.60
N ARG A 556 31.96 -16.47 7.43
CA ARG A 556 32.00 -17.43 8.55
C ARG A 556 33.21 -17.20 9.45
N GLU A 557 34.37 -16.95 8.86
CA GLU A 557 35.61 -16.78 9.61
C GLU A 557 35.64 -15.43 10.34
N ARG A 558 35.25 -14.33 9.69
CA ARG A 558 35.35 -12.98 10.26
C ARG A 558 34.14 -12.58 11.11
N GLN A 559 33.00 -13.24 10.94
CA GLN A 559 31.73 -12.93 11.65
C GLN A 559 31.31 -11.45 11.50
N VAL A 560 31.60 -10.84 10.34
CA VAL A 560 31.16 -9.48 10.00
C VAL A 560 29.65 -9.45 9.83
N ALA A 561 29.01 -8.39 10.32
CA ALA A 561 27.58 -8.21 10.15
C ALA A 561 27.25 -7.84 8.71
N LEU A 562 26.52 -8.72 8.02
CA LEU A 562 26.10 -8.55 6.63
C LEU A 562 24.69 -7.93 6.56
N PHE A 563 24.54 -6.87 5.77
CA PHE A 563 23.30 -6.18 5.47
C PHE A 563 22.99 -6.32 3.97
N PRO A 564 22.51 -7.47 3.50
CA PRO A 564 22.42 -7.74 2.08
C PRO A 564 21.26 -6.98 1.43
N TRP A 565 21.57 -6.21 0.40
CA TRP A 565 20.57 -5.56 -0.45
C TRP A 565 19.97 -6.55 -1.46
N SER A 566 18.75 -6.28 -1.93
CA SER A 566 17.97 -7.20 -2.78
C SER A 566 17.85 -8.62 -2.19
N SER A 567 17.68 -8.72 -0.87
CA SER A 567 17.61 -10.01 -0.15
C SER A 567 16.51 -10.94 -0.66
N GLN A 568 15.42 -10.39 -1.20
CA GLN A 568 14.32 -11.14 -1.80
C GLN A 568 14.46 -11.33 -3.32
N ALA A 569 15.66 -11.14 -3.87
CA ALA A 569 15.96 -11.26 -5.30
C ALA A 569 14.95 -10.50 -6.18
N ARG A 570 14.61 -9.27 -5.78
CA ARG A 570 13.64 -8.40 -6.48
C ARG A 570 12.25 -9.03 -6.71
N GLY A 571 11.82 -9.90 -5.79
CA GLY A 571 10.51 -10.56 -5.87
C GLY A 571 10.52 -11.87 -6.67
N PHE A 572 11.68 -12.45 -6.95
CA PHE A 572 11.78 -13.75 -7.63
C PHE A 572 10.91 -14.84 -6.97
N PHE A 573 10.74 -14.79 -5.65
CA PHE A 573 9.96 -15.76 -4.86
C PHE A 573 8.49 -15.35 -4.58
N THR A 574 7.97 -14.28 -5.19
CA THR A 574 6.60 -13.77 -4.93
C THR A 574 5.60 -14.12 -6.05
N GLY A 575 5.96 -15.01 -6.97
CA GLY A 575 5.14 -15.38 -8.14
C GLY A 575 5.41 -14.54 -9.40
N ARG A 576 6.24 -13.50 -9.29
CA ARG A 576 6.70 -12.67 -10.42
C ARG A 576 7.60 -13.44 -11.38
N ALA A 577 8.43 -14.35 -10.89
CA ALA A 577 9.32 -15.13 -11.73
C ALA A 577 8.60 -16.37 -12.28
N LYS A 578 8.50 -16.44 -13.60
CA LYS A 578 8.05 -17.61 -14.36
C LYS A 578 8.98 -17.79 -15.55
N PRO A 579 9.47 -19.01 -15.85
CA PRO A 579 10.40 -19.24 -16.97
C PRO A 579 9.91 -18.65 -18.31
N GLU A 580 8.60 -18.70 -18.54
CA GLU A 580 7.94 -18.20 -19.75
C GLU A 580 7.65 -16.69 -19.75
N ASP A 581 7.71 -16.01 -18.60
CA ASP A 581 7.45 -14.57 -18.47
C ASP A 581 8.76 -13.80 -18.41
N THR A 582 9.10 -13.14 -19.53
CA THR A 582 10.31 -12.32 -19.67
C THR A 582 9.99 -10.83 -19.77
N SER A 583 8.83 -10.39 -19.28
CA SER A 583 8.42 -8.99 -19.35
C SER A 583 9.29 -8.05 -18.49
N ASP A 584 9.81 -8.55 -17.37
CA ASP A 584 10.77 -7.86 -16.49
C ASP A 584 12.21 -8.19 -16.92
N SER A 585 12.76 -7.39 -17.83
CA SER A 585 14.10 -7.61 -18.41
C SER A 585 15.22 -7.60 -17.36
N GLU A 586 15.05 -6.88 -16.25
CA GLU A 586 16.05 -6.79 -15.20
C GLU A 586 16.02 -8.03 -14.30
N LEU A 587 14.83 -8.52 -13.94
CA LEU A 587 14.67 -9.79 -13.22
C LEU A 587 15.24 -10.96 -14.03
N VAL A 588 14.95 -10.99 -15.34
CA VAL A 588 15.49 -11.99 -16.27
C VAL A 588 17.02 -11.93 -16.28
N ARG A 589 17.60 -10.76 -16.55
CA ARG A 589 19.05 -10.58 -16.65
C ARG A 589 19.78 -11.01 -15.36
N CYS A 590 19.25 -10.62 -14.20
CA CYS A 590 19.97 -10.83 -12.94
C CYS A 590 19.75 -12.22 -12.34
N PHE A 591 18.54 -12.80 -12.47
CA PHE A 591 18.14 -13.96 -11.66
C PHE A 591 17.58 -15.14 -12.44
N TYR A 592 17.27 -15.04 -13.73
CA TYR A 592 16.73 -16.20 -14.46
C TYR A 592 17.83 -17.20 -14.80
N SER A 593 17.71 -18.41 -14.26
CA SER A 593 18.51 -19.58 -14.62
C SER A 593 17.81 -20.87 -14.20
N ASP A 594 18.14 -21.98 -14.83
CA ASP A 594 17.63 -23.31 -14.45
C ASP A 594 17.96 -23.66 -12.99
N GLU A 595 19.07 -23.13 -12.46
CA GLU A 595 19.47 -23.32 -11.06
C GLU A 595 18.57 -22.52 -10.11
N ASN A 596 18.30 -21.25 -10.40
CA ASN A 596 17.42 -20.44 -9.56
C ASN A 596 15.96 -20.89 -9.62
N PHE A 597 15.47 -21.37 -10.77
CA PHE A 597 14.14 -21.98 -10.82
C PHE A 597 14.05 -23.26 -10.00
N ARG A 598 15.11 -24.10 -9.97
CA ARG A 598 15.18 -25.22 -9.02
C ARG A 598 15.15 -24.76 -7.57
N ARG A 599 15.84 -23.67 -7.21
CA ARG A 599 15.74 -23.07 -5.86
C ARG A 599 14.34 -22.60 -5.54
N LEU A 600 13.64 -21.99 -6.50
CA LEU A 600 12.24 -21.56 -6.36
C LEU A 600 11.32 -22.76 -6.11
N ASP A 601 11.50 -23.86 -6.83
CA ASP A 601 10.67 -25.05 -6.66
C ASP A 601 10.89 -25.71 -5.29
N ARG A 602 12.14 -25.77 -4.81
CA ARG A 602 12.43 -26.23 -3.44
C ARG A 602 11.87 -25.30 -2.37
N ALA A 603 11.96 -23.99 -2.59
CA ALA A 603 11.35 -23.00 -1.70
C ALA A 603 9.83 -23.17 -1.65
N ARG A 604 9.17 -23.45 -2.79
CA ARG A 604 7.73 -23.75 -2.86
C ARG A 604 7.36 -25.04 -2.11
N GLU A 605 8.18 -26.08 -2.22
CA GLU A 605 7.97 -27.34 -1.51
C GLU A 605 8.03 -27.14 0.01
N LEU A 606 9.09 -26.49 0.51
CA LEU A 606 9.21 -26.20 1.95
C LEU A 606 8.16 -25.21 2.43
N ALA A 607 7.81 -24.21 1.62
CA ALA A 607 6.75 -23.24 1.91
C ALA A 607 5.42 -23.94 2.15
N LYS A 608 5.05 -24.89 1.27
CA LYS A 608 3.87 -25.73 1.43
C LYS A 608 3.93 -26.57 2.71
N ALA A 609 5.07 -27.18 3.01
CA ALA A 609 5.24 -27.99 4.22
C ALA A 609 5.13 -27.16 5.51
N LYS A 610 5.54 -25.89 5.49
CA LYS A 610 5.57 -24.98 6.64
C LYS A 610 4.38 -24.01 6.70
N GLY A 611 3.48 -24.03 5.73
CA GLY A 611 2.30 -23.17 5.70
C GLY A 611 2.60 -21.68 5.51
N VAL A 612 3.64 -21.35 4.73
CA VAL A 612 4.07 -19.98 4.45
C VAL A 612 4.25 -19.76 2.94
N GLU A 613 4.53 -18.52 2.53
CA GLU A 613 4.88 -18.20 1.14
C GLU A 613 6.35 -18.52 0.81
N PRO A 614 6.71 -18.83 -0.46
CA PRO A 614 8.10 -19.10 -0.85
C PRO A 614 9.07 -17.96 -0.52
N THR A 615 8.60 -16.71 -0.52
CA THR A 615 9.42 -15.55 -0.11
C THR A 615 9.82 -15.61 1.36
N ALA A 616 8.98 -16.16 2.24
CA ALA A 616 9.30 -16.34 3.65
C ALA A 616 10.40 -17.40 3.83
N ILE A 617 10.39 -18.49 3.03
CA ILE A 617 11.46 -19.49 3.02
C ILE A 617 12.79 -18.88 2.55
N ALA A 618 12.76 -18.06 1.49
CA ALA A 618 13.96 -17.40 0.99
C ALA A 618 14.58 -16.44 2.02
N LEU A 619 13.75 -15.70 2.77
CA LEU A 619 14.23 -14.86 3.88
C LEU A 619 14.73 -15.69 5.06
N ALA A 620 14.03 -16.79 5.41
CA ALA A 620 14.46 -17.69 6.47
C ALA A 620 15.84 -18.28 6.17
N TRP A 621 16.11 -18.65 4.92
CA TRP A 621 17.43 -19.14 4.49
C TRP A 621 18.55 -18.13 4.79
N LEU A 622 18.31 -16.83 4.55
CA LEU A 622 19.27 -15.77 4.90
C LEU A 622 19.45 -15.65 6.42
N LEU A 623 18.37 -15.77 7.18
CA LEU A 623 18.38 -15.65 8.64
C LEU A 623 19.07 -16.82 9.35
N HIS A 624 19.21 -17.97 8.69
CA HIS A 624 19.87 -19.18 9.19
C HIS A 624 21.34 -19.31 8.74
N GLN A 625 21.91 -18.29 8.11
CA GLN A 625 23.34 -18.30 7.81
C GLN A 625 24.18 -18.31 9.10
N PRO A 626 25.33 -19.01 9.13
CA PRO A 626 26.19 -19.17 10.31
C PRO A 626 27.04 -17.93 10.66
N TYR A 627 26.56 -16.74 10.28
CA TYR A 627 27.17 -15.44 10.54
C TYR A 627 26.05 -14.38 10.63
N PRO A 628 26.30 -13.19 11.21
CA PRO A 628 25.23 -12.23 11.46
C PRO A 628 24.70 -11.60 10.16
N VAL A 629 23.50 -12.00 9.71
CA VAL A 629 22.82 -11.43 8.53
C VAL A 629 21.59 -10.63 8.90
N PHE A 630 21.42 -9.44 8.33
CA PHE A 630 20.27 -8.53 8.53
C PHE A 630 19.66 -8.19 7.17
N PRO A 631 18.80 -9.06 6.59
CA PRO A 631 18.26 -8.89 5.25
C PRO A 631 17.49 -7.58 5.05
N LEU A 632 17.81 -6.83 4.00
CA LEU A 632 17.05 -5.66 3.60
C LEU A 632 15.84 -6.09 2.77
N ILE A 633 14.65 -5.65 3.21
CA ILE A 633 13.40 -5.75 2.48
C ILE A 633 12.98 -4.36 2.00
N GLY A 634 12.38 -4.27 0.81
CA GLY A 634 11.96 -2.99 0.20
C GLY A 634 10.48 -3.00 -0.18
N PRO A 635 9.56 -3.09 0.80
CA PRO A 635 8.14 -3.13 0.55
C PRO A 635 7.63 -1.78 0.00
N ARG A 636 6.82 -1.87 -1.06
CA ARG A 636 6.00 -0.78 -1.63
C ARG A 636 4.58 -0.75 -1.07
N HIS A 637 4.15 -1.87 -0.50
CA HIS A 637 2.79 -2.07 -0.03
C HIS A 637 2.81 -2.74 1.35
N VAL A 638 1.79 -2.47 2.17
CA VAL A 638 1.62 -3.13 3.48
C VAL A 638 1.49 -4.66 3.33
N SER A 639 0.97 -5.14 2.21
CA SER A 639 0.93 -6.58 1.93
C SER A 639 2.34 -7.20 1.84
N GLU A 640 3.36 -6.45 1.42
CA GLU A 640 4.72 -6.94 1.24
C GLU A 640 5.49 -7.05 2.57
N THR A 641 5.25 -6.14 3.52
CA THR A 641 5.73 -6.30 4.92
C THR A 641 5.06 -7.52 5.57
N ARG A 642 3.75 -7.70 5.37
CA ARG A 642 3.01 -8.88 5.84
C ARG A 642 3.57 -10.18 5.30
N THR A 643 3.91 -10.28 4.02
CA THR A 643 4.46 -11.51 3.44
C THR A 643 5.94 -11.75 3.78
N SER A 644 6.69 -10.70 4.13
CA SER A 644 8.12 -10.82 4.45
C SER A 644 8.36 -11.25 5.90
N THR A 645 7.57 -10.74 6.84
CA THR A 645 7.75 -10.99 8.28
C THR A 645 7.64 -12.46 8.74
N PRO A 646 6.82 -13.34 8.12
CA PRO A 646 6.81 -14.77 8.46
C PRO A 646 8.18 -15.46 8.31
N GLY A 647 9.09 -14.94 7.49
CA GLY A 647 10.46 -15.48 7.37
C GLY A 647 11.24 -15.48 8.69
N LEU A 648 10.87 -14.63 9.66
CA LEU A 648 11.45 -14.61 11.01
C LEU A 648 11.01 -15.78 11.89
N SER A 649 9.83 -16.35 11.62
CA SER A 649 9.23 -17.42 12.42
C SER A 649 9.48 -18.81 11.83
N VAL A 650 9.96 -18.89 10.60
CA VAL A 650 10.30 -20.15 9.94
C VAL A 650 11.64 -20.67 10.46
N SER A 651 11.63 -21.80 11.17
CA SER A 651 12.84 -22.54 11.52
C SER A 651 13.27 -23.47 10.38
N LEU A 652 14.56 -23.42 10.01
CA LEU A 652 15.17 -24.33 9.04
C LEU A 652 16.26 -25.16 9.71
N THR A 653 16.23 -26.48 9.49
CA THR A 653 17.34 -27.37 9.85
C THR A 653 18.55 -27.17 8.92
N GLU A 654 19.74 -27.63 9.33
CA GLU A 654 20.94 -27.59 8.47
C GLU A 654 20.71 -28.30 7.13
N ASP A 655 19.99 -29.43 7.14
CA ASP A 655 19.62 -30.18 5.94
C ASP A 655 18.65 -29.38 5.05
N GLU A 656 17.68 -28.68 5.62
CA GLU A 656 16.76 -27.82 4.85
C GLU A 656 17.47 -26.59 4.25
N VAL A 657 18.41 -26.00 4.99
CA VAL A 657 19.26 -24.89 4.48
C VAL A 657 20.11 -25.39 3.30
N ALA A 658 20.74 -26.55 3.43
CA ALA A 658 21.54 -27.15 2.35
C ALA A 658 20.66 -27.57 1.15
N TYR A 659 19.48 -28.14 1.41
CA TYR A 659 18.52 -28.56 0.39
C TYR A 659 18.18 -27.41 -0.56
N LEU A 660 17.86 -26.24 -0.02
CA LEU A 660 17.49 -25.06 -0.79
C LEU A 660 18.55 -24.64 -1.82
N THR A 661 19.82 -24.95 -1.60
CA THR A 661 20.94 -24.59 -2.47
C THR A 661 21.55 -25.74 -3.28
N SER A 662 21.09 -26.97 -3.05
CA SER A 662 21.69 -28.22 -3.58
C SER A 662 21.62 -28.43 -5.09
#